data_AF-A0A2P4QCC5-F1
#
_entry.id   AF-A0A2P4QCC5-F1
#
_cell.length_a   1.000
_cell.length_b   1.000
_cell.length_c   1.000
_cell.angle_alpha   90.00
_cell.angle_beta   90.00
_cell.angle_gamma   90.00
#
_symmetry.space_group_name_H-M   'P 1'
#
loop_
_entity.id
_entity.type
_entity.pdbx_description
1 polymer ?
#
loop_
_entity_poly.entity_id
_entity_poly.type
_entity_poly.pdbx_seq_one_letter_code
_entity_poly.pdbx_strand_id
1 'polypeptide(L)'
;MQDTENKNEWINWIEEAIHKEHIKYYEYKEFNNFQEIGTGGFGKVYRANWKNLEKYFAVKSFFSLNNITVKEIIRELKNQREVDYHDNIIRCHGITKFESTEYHVGNNYMLVMEYANNGSLRSYLEKNFGKLTWDDKYIMAYQLACAVSCLHNEGIVHRDLHSGNILVHQNTIKLADFGLSKRIGASSNVQSKIFEMIPYVDPKIFNRRRNNNNQTSQIYSLNEKSDVYSVGVLLWEISNGQPPFYVEGEQYDVGLALEILQGLRETVVPDTPENYVEIYTKCWDGEPDNRPNIYQVVDCLKEMIAKTDAIANILQSLDKQEFSKASLSINGLESQRELSKLIQNFNKMNTKEIDPMIVLSKQENISAEEDFSRLIDEINDFIYKLSNKGIEWKLIKGKVIEYFNNYNTYSEEIYNWLSNNQNSPNSIFLFGYFNRFEIGTSEDRKKSFNLFINASDQDHILALYFVADCYLHGHGTTKNKKLVFKYYEKVANKNFARGQLEIGYCYENGLGINIDLKKAIYWYEKAANNGNMMAIHNLSIHYLNGNGVEKDHNKAFELSKQSAEGGHPGGITMLGYCYEKGIGTKIDELKAFELYQNAANLGEMTAQCNLGIMYEFGNGITIDIDKAIHWYRKASKQGHINAQNRLEILQKL
;
A
#
# COMPACT_ATOMS: atom_id res chain seq x y z
N MET A 1 33.84 7.93 9.71
CA MET A 1 34.68 9.13 9.62
C MET A 1 34.76 9.67 8.19
N GLN A 2 33.82 9.33 7.29
CA GLN A 2 33.81 9.75 5.88
C GLN A 2 32.52 10.51 5.47
N ASP A 3 31.53 10.65 6.37
CA ASP A 3 30.22 11.26 6.05
C ASP A 3 30.05 12.73 6.50
N THR A 4 30.93 13.25 7.34
CA THR A 4 30.92 14.67 7.74
C THR A 4 31.42 15.59 6.63
N GLU A 5 32.21 15.10 5.67
CA GLU A 5 32.69 15.89 4.53
C GLU A 5 31.57 16.19 3.50
N ASN A 6 30.63 15.27 3.29
CA ASN A 6 29.57 15.43 2.27
C ASN A 6 28.42 16.38 2.65
N LYS A 7 28.11 16.56 3.95
CA LYS A 7 27.03 17.48 4.38
C LYS A 7 27.36 18.93 4.05
N ASN A 8 28.66 19.27 4.08
CA ASN A 8 29.14 20.60 3.74
C ASN A 8 28.98 20.89 2.24
N GLU A 9 29.15 19.90 1.34
CA GLU A 9 29.05 20.14 -0.11
C GLU A 9 27.65 20.53 -0.58
N TRP A 10 26.58 19.87 -0.09
CA TRP A 10 25.20 20.19 -0.50
C TRP A 10 24.69 21.50 0.07
N ILE A 11 25.07 21.82 1.32
CA ILE A 11 24.77 23.11 1.92
C ILE A 11 25.53 24.22 1.19
N ASN A 12 26.81 23.99 0.86
CA ASN A 12 27.59 24.92 0.05
C ASN A 12 26.95 25.15 -1.33
N TRP A 13 26.31 24.15 -1.93
CA TRP A 13 25.56 24.33 -3.19
C TRP A 13 24.41 25.33 -3.03
N ILE A 14 23.61 25.22 -1.95
CA ILE A 14 22.50 26.13 -1.68
C ILE A 14 23.04 27.54 -1.41
N GLU A 15 24.07 27.67 -0.57
CA GLU A 15 24.70 28.94 -0.26
C GLU A 15 25.35 29.59 -1.50
N GLU A 16 26.01 28.80 -2.36
CA GLU A 16 26.57 29.28 -3.62
C GLU A 16 25.47 29.74 -4.57
N ALA A 17 24.36 28.99 -4.66
CA ALA A 17 23.21 29.37 -5.49
C ALA A 17 22.52 30.65 -4.98
N ILE A 18 22.49 30.87 -3.67
CA ILE A 18 22.02 32.12 -3.06
C ILE A 18 22.99 33.26 -3.37
N HIS A 19 24.29 33.06 -3.12
CA HIS A 19 25.33 34.06 -3.34
C HIS A 19 25.44 34.49 -4.81
N LYS A 20 25.24 33.56 -5.75
CA LYS A 20 25.20 33.83 -7.20
C LYS A 20 23.85 34.36 -7.69
N GLU A 21 22.91 34.64 -6.79
CA GLU A 21 21.55 35.15 -7.09
C GLU A 21 20.74 34.23 -8.02
N HIS A 22 21.09 32.93 -8.07
CA HIS A 22 20.31 31.93 -8.79
C HIS A 22 19.04 31.53 -8.04
N ILE A 23 19.03 31.71 -6.72
CA ILE A 23 17.89 31.49 -5.85
C ILE A 23 17.73 32.73 -4.98
N LYS A 24 16.53 33.30 -4.96
CA LYS A 24 16.24 34.44 -4.10
C LYS A 24 16.21 34.00 -2.64
N TYR A 25 16.99 34.67 -1.80
CA TYR A 25 16.95 34.51 -0.36
C TYR A 25 16.01 35.54 0.29
N TYR A 26 15.18 35.08 1.22
CA TYR A 26 14.29 35.91 2.02
C TYR A 26 14.74 35.89 3.48
N GLU A 27 14.88 37.06 4.09
CA GLU A 27 15.23 37.16 5.51
C GLU A 27 14.07 36.65 6.37
N TYR A 28 14.29 35.61 7.18
CA TYR A 28 13.23 34.97 7.95
C TYR A 28 12.49 35.95 8.88
N LYS A 29 13.23 36.86 9.53
CA LYS A 29 12.69 37.90 10.43
C LYS A 29 11.72 38.88 9.75
N GLU A 30 11.72 38.95 8.41
CA GLU A 30 10.76 39.77 7.67
C GLU A 30 9.41 39.07 7.53
N PHE A 31 9.32 37.77 7.80
CA PHE A 31 8.04 37.07 7.84
C PHE A 31 7.33 37.26 9.18
N ASN A 32 6.02 37.49 9.13
CA ASN A 32 5.15 37.60 10.30
C ASN A 32 3.81 36.88 10.05
N ASN A 33 2.99 36.78 11.10
CA ASN A 33 1.67 36.13 11.06
C ASN A 33 1.67 34.67 10.59
N PHE A 34 2.65 33.89 11.07
CA PHE A 34 2.72 32.46 10.78
C PHE A 34 1.46 31.73 11.27
N GLN A 35 0.77 31.07 10.34
CA GLN A 35 -0.31 30.12 10.61
C GLN A 35 0.02 28.80 9.93
N GLU A 36 0.06 27.71 10.69
CA GLU A 36 0.20 26.37 10.10
C GLU A 36 -1.04 26.06 9.25
N ILE A 37 -0.82 25.74 7.96
CA ILE A 37 -1.88 25.45 6.98
C ILE A 37 -1.80 24.03 6.44
N GLY A 38 -0.73 23.30 6.75
CA GLY A 38 -0.59 21.90 6.36
C GLY A 38 0.63 21.24 6.99
N THR A 39 0.56 19.93 7.17
CA THR A 39 1.66 19.12 7.68
C THR A 39 1.84 17.94 6.72
N GLY A 40 3.00 17.85 6.07
CA GLY A 40 3.38 16.76 5.17
C GLY A 40 4.30 15.76 5.85
N GLY A 41 4.75 14.73 5.10
CA GLY A 41 5.68 13.72 5.61
C GLY A 41 7.09 14.23 5.90
N PHE A 42 7.49 15.30 5.21
CA PHE A 42 8.84 15.85 5.29
C PHE A 42 8.90 17.15 6.09
N GLY A 43 7.77 17.73 6.48
CA GLY A 43 7.72 18.95 7.27
C GLY A 43 6.35 19.65 7.27
N LYS A 44 6.35 20.94 7.61
CA LYS A 44 5.13 21.74 7.79
C LYS A 44 5.06 22.86 6.78
N VAL A 45 3.86 23.31 6.45
CA VAL A 45 3.61 24.47 5.59
C VAL A 45 2.88 25.52 6.41
N TYR A 46 3.42 26.73 6.39
CA TYR A 46 2.86 27.88 7.08
C TYR A 46 2.44 28.95 6.08
N ARG A 47 1.29 29.58 6.30
CA ARG A 47 0.98 30.86 5.70
C ARG A 47 1.70 31.95 6.48
N ALA A 48 2.40 32.85 5.81
CA ALA A 48 3.03 34.02 6.43
C ALA A 48 2.89 35.26 5.53
N ASN A 49 2.88 36.44 6.14
CA ASN A 49 3.09 37.71 5.43
C ASN A 49 4.59 37.96 5.33
N TRP A 50 5.06 38.41 4.17
CA TRP A 50 6.42 38.93 4.05
C TRP A 50 6.37 40.45 4.13
N LYS A 51 7.06 41.04 5.12
CA LYS A 51 6.99 42.47 5.47
C LYS A 51 5.56 42.88 5.87
N ASN A 52 5.26 44.18 5.82
CA ASN A 52 3.91 44.73 5.98
C ASN A 52 3.12 44.70 4.66
N LEU A 53 3.43 43.75 3.76
CA LEU A 53 2.66 43.58 2.53
C LEU A 53 1.37 42.81 2.83
N GLU A 54 0.29 43.17 2.14
CA GLU A 54 -0.99 42.44 2.16
C GLU A 54 -0.92 41.09 1.42
N LYS A 55 0.25 40.70 0.90
CA LYS A 55 0.46 39.45 0.17
C LYS A 55 0.91 38.33 1.12
N TYR A 56 0.25 37.18 1.02
CA TYR A 56 0.62 35.95 1.72
C TYR A 56 1.56 35.07 0.90
N PHE A 57 2.43 34.35 1.60
CA PHE A 57 3.33 33.32 1.10
C PHE A 57 3.10 32.01 1.84
N ALA A 58 3.33 30.89 1.17
CA ALA A 58 3.45 29.58 1.81
C ALA A 58 4.92 29.31 2.12
N VAL A 59 5.26 29.07 3.38
CA VAL A 59 6.62 28.76 3.83
C VAL A 59 6.67 27.31 4.26
N LYS A 60 7.36 26.46 3.49
CA LYS A 60 7.49 25.02 3.73
C LYS A 60 8.77 24.75 4.54
N SER A 61 8.60 24.31 5.77
CA SER A 61 9.66 23.83 6.65
C SER A 61 9.90 22.33 6.47
N PHE A 62 11.01 21.85 7.00
CA PHE A 62 11.37 20.42 7.00
C PHE A 62 11.64 19.94 8.44
N PHE A 63 11.31 18.69 8.77
CA PHE A 63 11.43 18.18 10.14
C PHE A 63 12.88 17.96 10.58
N SER A 64 13.79 17.60 9.67
CA SER A 64 15.21 17.42 9.97
C SER A 64 16.09 17.79 8.78
N LEU A 65 17.20 18.50 9.00
CA LEU A 65 18.14 18.84 7.93
C LEU A 65 19.27 17.78 7.82
N ASN A 66 18.91 16.63 7.24
CA ASN A 66 19.85 15.57 6.88
C ASN A 66 20.22 15.63 5.38
N ASN A 67 21.21 14.84 4.95
CA ASN A 67 21.65 14.81 3.54
C ASN A 67 20.52 14.46 2.57
N ILE A 68 19.52 13.69 3.00
CA ILE A 68 18.34 13.35 2.20
C ILE A 68 17.49 14.61 1.98
N THR A 69 17.11 15.29 3.04
CA THR A 69 16.27 16.50 2.99
C THR A 69 16.91 17.62 2.18
N VAL A 70 18.22 17.83 2.30
CA VAL A 70 18.94 18.84 1.49
C VAL A 70 18.92 18.47 0.00
N LYS A 71 19.10 17.18 -0.35
CA LYS A 71 18.97 16.71 -1.73
C LYS A 71 17.57 16.92 -2.28
N GLU A 72 16.53 16.69 -1.47
CA GLU A 72 15.14 16.93 -1.85
C GLU A 72 14.86 18.41 -2.10
N ILE A 73 15.35 19.31 -1.24
CA ILE A 73 15.26 20.77 -1.43
C ILE A 73 15.90 21.17 -2.76
N ILE A 74 17.12 20.70 -3.03
CA ILE A 74 17.84 21.02 -4.27
C ILE A 74 17.09 20.47 -5.49
N ARG A 75 16.50 19.28 -5.40
CA ARG A 75 15.75 18.66 -6.50
C ARG A 75 14.45 19.40 -6.80
N GLU A 76 13.68 19.75 -5.77
CA GLU A 76 12.49 20.59 -5.90
C GLU A 76 12.83 21.90 -6.59
N LEU A 77 13.88 22.60 -6.13
CA LEU A 77 14.32 23.84 -6.74
C LEU A 77 14.72 23.69 -8.22
N LYS A 78 15.36 22.57 -8.58
CA LYS A 78 15.71 22.29 -9.98
C LYS A 78 14.47 22.07 -10.83
N ASN A 79 13.60 21.15 -10.40
CA ASN A 79 12.37 20.84 -11.14
C ASN A 79 11.50 22.10 -11.29
N GLN A 80 11.33 22.87 -10.21
CA GLN A 80 10.56 24.11 -10.20
C GLN A 80 11.03 25.10 -11.27
N ARG A 81 12.34 25.23 -11.48
CA ARG A 81 12.88 26.14 -12.50
C ARG A 81 12.62 25.72 -13.94
N GLU A 82 12.45 24.43 -14.17
CA GLU A 82 12.12 23.93 -15.51
C GLU A 82 10.64 24.16 -15.83
N VAL A 83 9.80 24.43 -14.83
CA VAL A 83 8.33 24.47 -15.02
C VAL A 83 7.65 25.72 -14.44
N ASP A 84 8.42 26.68 -13.88
CA ASP A 84 7.89 27.90 -13.23
C ASP A 84 7.15 28.85 -14.18
N TYR A 85 7.31 28.62 -15.49
CA TYR A 85 6.61 29.33 -16.55
C TYR A 85 5.13 28.96 -16.64
N HIS A 86 4.72 27.79 -16.13
CA HIS A 86 3.36 27.30 -16.27
C HIS A 86 2.45 27.83 -15.16
N ASP A 87 1.35 28.49 -15.53
CA ASP A 87 0.47 29.15 -14.55
C ASP A 87 -0.27 28.17 -13.63
N ASN A 88 -0.49 26.92 -14.04
CA ASN A 88 -1.10 25.88 -13.19
C ASN A 88 -0.10 25.13 -12.30
N ILE A 89 1.11 25.66 -12.09
CA ILE A 89 2.09 25.11 -11.15
C ILE A 89 2.33 26.11 -10.02
N ILE A 90 2.42 25.63 -8.77
CA ILE A 90 2.77 26.47 -7.63
C ILE A 90 4.19 27.00 -7.79
N ARG A 91 4.33 28.32 -7.86
CA ARG A 91 5.65 28.95 -8.02
C ARG A 91 6.49 28.86 -6.75
N CYS A 92 7.72 28.39 -6.88
CA CYS A 92 8.75 28.56 -5.85
C CYS A 92 9.41 29.94 -5.99
N HIS A 93 9.21 30.81 -5.00
CA HIS A 93 9.75 32.16 -5.00
C HIS A 93 11.18 32.27 -4.47
N GLY A 94 11.65 31.29 -3.70
CA GLY A 94 13.01 31.27 -3.15
C GLY A 94 13.14 30.46 -1.86
N ILE A 95 14.17 30.77 -1.08
CA ILE A 95 14.49 30.10 0.20
C ILE A 95 14.55 31.11 1.34
N THR A 96 14.18 30.68 2.54
CA THR A 96 14.51 31.38 3.79
C THR A 96 15.18 30.41 4.76
N LYS A 97 15.79 30.94 5.83
CA LYS A 97 16.53 30.17 6.83
C LYS A 97 16.13 30.60 8.23
N PHE A 98 15.69 29.64 9.04
CA PHE A 98 15.44 29.86 10.46
C PHE A 98 16.70 29.55 11.29
N GLU A 99 17.13 30.51 12.13
CA GLU A 99 18.23 30.33 13.09
C GLU A 99 17.65 30.38 14.51
N SER A 100 17.64 29.24 15.23
CA SER A 100 17.28 29.22 16.65
C SER A 100 18.50 29.57 17.50
N THR A 101 18.33 30.49 18.45
CA THR A 101 19.40 30.92 19.37
C THR A 101 19.65 29.98 20.54
N GLU A 102 18.86 28.92 20.69
CA GLU A 102 18.98 27.93 21.77
C GLU A 102 19.41 26.57 21.19
N TYR A 103 20.60 26.11 21.61
CA TYR A 103 21.21 24.79 21.40
C TYR A 103 21.35 24.29 19.95
N HIS A 104 22.60 24.17 19.48
CA HIS A 104 23.15 23.42 18.33
C HIS A 104 22.22 22.64 17.35
N VAL A 105 21.14 23.24 16.85
CA VAL A 105 20.38 22.73 15.71
C VAL A 105 20.75 23.60 14.49
N GLY A 106 21.41 22.99 13.52
CA GLY A 106 21.96 23.67 12.34
C GLY A 106 20.92 24.35 11.44
N ASN A 107 21.42 25.06 10.43
CA ASN A 107 20.66 25.80 9.40
C ASN A 107 19.34 25.11 8.98
N ASN A 108 18.18 25.65 9.36
CA ASN A 108 16.89 25.11 8.92
C ASN A 108 16.41 25.89 7.68
N TYR A 109 16.81 25.45 6.48
CA TYR A 109 16.30 25.99 5.22
C TYR A 109 14.81 25.68 5.05
N MET A 110 14.07 26.62 4.50
CA MET A 110 12.65 26.52 4.19
C MET A 110 12.39 27.04 2.78
N LEU A 111 11.43 26.46 2.06
CA LEU A 111 11.01 26.95 0.73
C LEU A 111 9.95 28.05 0.88
N VAL A 112 10.10 29.14 0.14
CA VAL A 112 9.13 30.23 0.05
C VAL A 112 8.36 30.05 -1.27
N MET A 113 7.07 29.79 -1.18
CA MET A 113 6.20 29.37 -2.28
C MET A 113 4.97 30.28 -2.42
N GLU A 114 4.35 30.24 -3.60
CA GLU A 114 3.04 30.83 -3.87
C GLU A 114 2.00 30.30 -2.89
N TYR A 115 1.16 31.19 -2.35
CA TYR A 115 0.08 30.81 -1.44
C TYR A 115 -1.24 30.61 -2.19
N ALA A 116 -1.75 29.39 -2.18
CA ALA A 116 -3.06 29.05 -2.72
C ALA A 116 -4.17 29.21 -1.66
N ASN A 117 -4.98 30.25 -1.81
CA ASN A 117 -5.98 30.67 -0.81
C ASN A 117 -7.19 29.73 -0.64
N ASN A 118 -7.48 28.84 -1.59
CA ASN A 118 -8.61 27.91 -1.50
C ASN A 118 -8.21 26.52 -0.98
N GLY A 119 -6.95 26.31 -0.61
CA GLY A 119 -6.45 25.06 -0.03
C GLY A 119 -6.29 23.95 -1.07
N SER A 120 -6.30 22.70 -0.63
CA SER A 120 -6.20 21.54 -1.52
C SER A 120 -7.49 21.31 -2.30
N LEU A 121 -7.39 20.64 -3.46
CA LEU A 121 -8.53 20.25 -4.28
C LEU A 121 -9.54 19.46 -3.46
N ARG A 122 -9.07 18.54 -2.61
CA ARG A 122 -9.92 17.77 -1.68
C ARG A 122 -10.80 18.68 -0.81
N SER A 123 -10.17 19.62 -0.11
CA SER A 123 -10.87 20.56 0.78
C SER A 123 -11.76 21.54 0.01
N TYR A 124 -11.37 21.87 -1.22
CA TYR A 124 -12.11 22.77 -2.08
C TYR A 124 -13.40 22.13 -2.58
N LEU A 125 -13.33 20.88 -3.07
CA LEU A 125 -14.47 20.11 -3.52
C LEU A 125 -15.46 19.90 -2.38
N GLU A 126 -14.99 19.45 -1.21
CA GLU A 126 -15.83 19.26 -0.02
C GLU A 126 -16.71 20.49 0.30
N LYS A 127 -16.16 21.71 0.14
CA LYS A 127 -16.84 22.96 0.48
C LYS A 127 -17.64 23.58 -0.66
N ASN A 128 -17.26 23.34 -1.91
CA ASN A 128 -17.76 24.08 -3.06
C ASN A 128 -18.38 23.22 -4.15
N PHE A 129 -18.37 21.89 -4.03
CA PHE A 129 -18.83 20.99 -5.10
C PHE A 129 -20.25 21.31 -5.60
N GLY A 130 -21.19 21.58 -4.70
CA GLY A 130 -22.57 21.95 -5.07
C GLY A 130 -22.71 23.28 -5.82
N LYS A 131 -21.64 24.08 -5.92
CA LYS A 131 -21.60 25.34 -6.69
C LYS A 131 -20.90 25.18 -8.05
N LEU A 132 -20.21 24.07 -8.28
CA LEU A 132 -19.43 23.85 -9.50
C LEU A 132 -20.34 23.36 -10.62
N THR A 133 -20.35 24.11 -11.72
CA THR A 133 -20.97 23.69 -12.98
C THR A 133 -20.07 22.69 -13.70
N TRP A 134 -20.59 22.03 -14.74
CA TRP A 134 -19.75 21.19 -15.59
C TRP A 134 -18.67 21.99 -16.32
N ASP A 135 -18.94 23.24 -16.69
CA ASP A 135 -17.95 24.15 -17.27
C ASP A 135 -16.77 24.36 -16.31
N ASP A 136 -17.05 24.59 -15.02
CA ASP A 136 -16.01 24.71 -14.00
C ASP A 136 -15.21 23.41 -13.87
N LYS A 137 -15.89 22.25 -13.83
CA LYS A 137 -15.25 20.93 -13.73
C LYS A 137 -14.36 20.63 -14.93
N TYR A 138 -14.80 20.95 -16.14
CA TYR A 138 -14.00 20.79 -17.37
C TYR A 138 -12.75 21.67 -17.34
N ILE A 139 -12.88 22.92 -16.91
CA ILE A 139 -11.74 23.84 -16.80
C ILE A 139 -10.73 23.32 -15.76
N MET A 140 -11.20 22.86 -14.60
CA MET A 140 -10.33 22.29 -13.56
C MET A 140 -9.61 21.03 -14.06
N ALA A 141 -10.33 20.12 -14.71
CA ALA A 141 -9.78 18.93 -15.33
C ALA A 141 -8.70 19.26 -16.37
N TYR A 142 -8.99 20.22 -17.25
CA TYR A 142 -8.08 20.68 -18.30
C TYR A 142 -6.81 21.30 -17.71
N GLN A 143 -6.95 22.21 -16.75
CA GLN A 143 -5.81 22.83 -16.07
C GLN A 143 -4.90 21.82 -15.35
N LEU A 144 -5.50 20.81 -14.71
CA LEU A 144 -4.77 19.70 -14.10
C LEU A 144 -3.98 18.92 -15.17
N ALA A 145 -4.63 18.54 -16.28
CA ALA A 145 -3.98 17.82 -17.37
C ALA A 145 -2.86 18.64 -18.02
N CYS A 146 -3.04 19.95 -18.23
CA CYS A 146 -2.00 20.86 -18.71
C CYS A 146 -0.81 20.94 -17.75
N ALA A 147 -1.05 21.04 -16.45
CA ALA A 147 0.04 21.05 -15.46
C ALA A 147 0.88 19.77 -15.50
N VAL A 148 0.22 18.59 -15.57
CA VAL A 148 0.93 17.30 -15.69
C VAL A 148 1.62 17.17 -17.05
N SER A 149 1.00 17.67 -18.12
CA SER A 149 1.58 17.72 -19.46
C SER A 149 2.86 18.57 -19.50
N CYS A 150 2.88 19.70 -18.79
CA CYS A 150 4.07 20.54 -18.64
C CYS A 150 5.21 19.76 -17.96
N LEU A 151 4.92 19.00 -16.89
CA LEU A 151 5.92 18.15 -16.24
C LEU A 151 6.48 17.09 -17.22
N HIS A 152 5.61 16.38 -17.93
CA HIS A 152 6.01 15.32 -18.86
C HIS A 152 6.82 15.87 -20.05
N ASN A 153 6.52 17.08 -20.52
CA ASN A 153 7.28 17.76 -21.57
C ASN A 153 8.75 18.01 -21.16
N GLU A 154 8.99 18.32 -19.89
CA GLU A 154 10.33 18.48 -19.32
C GLU A 154 10.94 17.13 -18.82
N GLY A 155 10.29 15.99 -19.10
CA GLY A 155 10.74 14.67 -18.67
C GLY A 155 10.62 14.41 -17.16
N ILE A 156 9.77 15.17 -16.48
CA ILE A 156 9.51 15.06 -15.03
C ILE A 156 8.28 14.18 -14.81
N VAL A 157 8.45 13.07 -14.08
CA VAL A 157 7.34 12.22 -13.62
C VAL A 157 7.03 12.56 -12.17
N HIS A 158 5.77 12.89 -11.86
CA HIS A 158 5.36 13.36 -10.53
C HIS A 158 5.34 12.24 -9.49
N ARG A 159 4.76 11.09 -9.83
CA ARG A 159 4.69 9.84 -9.01
C ARG A 159 3.88 9.92 -7.71
N ASP A 160 3.26 11.05 -7.40
CA ASP A 160 2.56 11.31 -6.14
C ASP A 160 1.37 12.25 -6.35
N LEU A 161 0.64 12.04 -7.45
CA LEU A 161 -0.54 12.85 -7.77
C LEU A 161 -1.74 12.37 -6.97
N HIS A 162 -2.30 13.25 -6.14
CA HIS A 162 -3.56 13.03 -5.42
C HIS A 162 -4.14 14.40 -5.03
N SER A 163 -5.41 14.44 -4.59
CA SER A 163 -6.13 15.71 -4.37
C SER A 163 -5.61 16.56 -3.20
N GLY A 164 -4.64 16.05 -2.44
CA GLY A 164 -3.90 16.81 -1.43
C GLY A 164 -2.71 17.60 -2.00
N ASN A 165 -2.13 17.14 -3.11
CA ASN A 165 -1.02 17.81 -3.82
C ASN A 165 -1.51 18.76 -4.94
N ILE A 166 -2.80 18.71 -5.26
CA ILE A 166 -3.45 19.69 -6.12
C ILE A 166 -4.02 20.80 -5.24
N LEU A 167 -3.63 22.05 -5.48
CA LEU A 167 -4.17 23.21 -4.77
C LEU A 167 -5.12 24.00 -5.68
N VAL A 168 -5.98 24.80 -5.06
CA VAL A 168 -6.87 25.73 -5.76
C VAL A 168 -6.52 27.16 -5.32
N HIS A 169 -6.31 28.03 -6.30
CA HIS A 169 -6.09 29.45 -6.08
C HIS A 169 -7.02 30.27 -6.97
N GLN A 170 -7.95 31.02 -6.40
CA GLN A 170 -8.89 31.85 -7.17
C GLN A 170 -9.62 31.04 -8.27
N ASN A 171 -10.10 29.84 -7.92
CA ASN A 171 -10.74 28.86 -8.83
C ASN A 171 -9.83 28.30 -9.95
N THR A 172 -8.51 28.47 -9.85
CA THR A 172 -7.54 27.87 -10.77
C THR A 172 -6.80 26.73 -10.09
N ILE A 173 -6.53 25.66 -10.84
CA ILE A 173 -5.70 24.55 -10.38
C ILE A 173 -4.23 24.98 -10.31
N LYS A 174 -3.58 24.57 -9.22
CA LYS A 174 -2.16 24.75 -8.97
C LYS A 174 -1.55 23.44 -8.49
N LEU A 175 -0.78 22.79 -9.36
CA LEU A 175 -0.03 21.59 -9.04
C LEU A 175 1.14 21.92 -8.11
N ALA A 176 1.25 21.20 -7.00
CA ALA A 176 2.31 21.36 -6.02
C ALA A 176 3.06 20.04 -5.81
N ASP A 177 4.27 20.15 -5.25
CA ASP A 177 4.99 19.04 -4.63
C ASP A 177 5.50 17.91 -5.57
N PHE A 178 6.13 18.29 -6.69
CA PHE A 178 6.63 17.37 -7.73
C PHE A 178 8.14 17.08 -7.67
N GLY A 179 8.90 17.71 -6.77
CA GLY A 179 10.28 17.35 -6.43
C GLY A 179 10.38 16.27 -5.35
N LEU A 180 9.31 16.05 -4.58
CA LEU A 180 9.20 15.03 -3.52
C LEU A 180 8.80 13.64 -4.01
N SER A 181 9.04 13.33 -5.29
CA SER A 181 8.80 12.01 -5.87
C SER A 181 9.57 10.92 -5.09
N LYS A 182 8.90 10.38 -4.07
CA LYS A 182 9.45 9.43 -3.10
C LYS A 182 10.05 8.25 -3.85
N ARG A 183 11.38 8.11 -3.77
CA ARG A 183 11.94 6.79 -3.46
C ARG A 183 11.40 6.46 -2.06
N ILE A 184 10.59 5.42 -1.97
CA ILE A 184 9.84 5.04 -0.77
C ILE A 184 10.78 4.95 0.44
N GLY A 185 10.33 5.56 1.55
CA GLY A 185 10.74 5.24 2.93
C GLY A 185 12.01 5.90 3.45
N ALA A 186 11.93 7.17 3.89
CA ALA A 186 12.82 7.73 4.92
C ALA A 186 12.32 9.11 5.40
N SER A 187 11.30 9.13 6.26
CA SER A 187 11.14 10.07 7.40
C SER A 187 9.72 10.00 7.98
N SER A 188 9.66 10.36 9.24
CA SER A 188 8.63 10.15 10.27
C SER A 188 7.18 10.49 9.89
N ASN A 189 6.24 9.79 10.55
CA ASN A 189 4.77 10.01 10.55
C ASN A 189 3.99 9.81 9.24
N VAL A 190 4.58 9.19 8.21
CA VAL A 190 3.94 8.99 6.90
C VAL A 190 3.01 7.76 6.82
N GLN A 191 2.96 6.91 7.84
CA GLN A 191 2.17 5.66 7.81
C GLN A 191 0.67 5.86 7.64
N SER A 192 0.04 6.88 8.24
CA SER A 192 -1.40 7.13 8.03
C SER A 192 -1.73 7.71 6.65
N LYS A 193 -0.77 8.37 6.00
CA LYS A 193 -0.97 9.06 4.71
C LYS A 193 -0.68 8.20 3.48
N ILE A 194 0.14 7.16 3.59
CA ILE A 194 0.33 6.18 2.50
C ILE A 194 -0.99 5.51 2.16
N PHE A 195 -1.79 5.23 3.19
CA PHE A 195 -3.11 4.66 3.02
C PHE A 195 -4.03 5.62 2.26
N GLU A 196 -4.13 6.90 2.64
CA GLU A 196 -4.94 7.94 1.97
C GLU A 196 -4.68 8.14 0.46
N MET A 197 -3.59 7.57 -0.07
CA MET A 197 -3.16 7.71 -1.45
C MET A 197 -3.46 6.48 -2.30
N ILE A 198 -3.80 5.33 -1.69
CA ILE A 198 -3.96 4.03 -2.37
C ILE A 198 -4.76 4.13 -3.68
N PRO A 199 -5.93 4.79 -3.72
CA PRO A 199 -6.73 4.83 -4.93
C PRO A 199 -6.06 5.55 -6.10
N TYR A 200 -5.19 6.52 -5.82
CA TYR A 200 -4.53 7.37 -6.82
C TYR A 200 -3.27 6.75 -7.40
N VAL A 201 -2.75 5.68 -6.79
CA VAL A 201 -1.49 5.05 -7.19
C VAL A 201 -1.73 3.97 -8.22
N ASP A 202 -0.88 3.94 -9.25
CA ASP A 202 -0.91 2.94 -10.30
C ASP A 202 -0.89 1.50 -9.73
N PRO A 203 -1.92 0.67 -9.98
CA PRO A 203 -2.04 -0.65 -9.36
C PRO A 203 -0.88 -1.57 -9.68
N LYS A 204 -0.18 -1.38 -10.81
CA LYS A 204 0.99 -2.22 -11.15
C LYS A 204 2.12 -2.13 -10.12
N ILE A 205 2.19 -1.06 -9.32
CA ILE A 205 3.17 -0.97 -8.22
C ILE A 205 3.00 -2.12 -7.21
N PHE A 206 1.77 -2.62 -7.04
CA PHE A 206 1.42 -3.66 -6.08
C PHE A 206 1.72 -5.08 -6.60
N ASN A 207 1.98 -5.25 -7.90
CA ASN A 207 2.26 -6.54 -8.52
C ASN A 207 3.74 -6.93 -8.39
N ARG A 208 4.21 -7.19 -7.17
CA ARG A 208 5.58 -7.69 -6.92
C ARG A 208 5.59 -9.22 -6.80
N ARG A 209 6.13 -9.90 -7.82
CA ARG A 209 6.46 -11.34 -7.75
C ARG A 209 7.95 -11.55 -7.52
N ARG A 210 8.31 -12.33 -6.50
CA ARG A 210 9.67 -12.89 -6.34
C ARG A 210 9.80 -14.15 -7.20
N ASN A 211 10.82 -14.21 -8.05
CA ASN A 211 11.28 -15.48 -8.62
C ASN A 211 12.20 -16.18 -7.60
N ASN A 212 12.14 -17.50 -7.53
CA ASN A 212 12.88 -18.34 -6.57
C ASN A 212 14.40 -18.35 -6.77
N ASN A 213 14.92 -17.66 -7.78
CA ASN A 213 16.34 -17.45 -8.00
C ASN A 213 16.58 -15.97 -7.78
N ASN A 214 17.48 -15.59 -6.87
CA ASN A 214 17.85 -14.22 -6.49
C ASN A 214 18.44 -13.37 -7.65
N GLN A 215 17.81 -13.38 -8.83
CA GLN A 215 18.07 -12.49 -9.96
C GLN A 215 16.83 -11.59 -10.12
N THR A 216 17.08 -10.31 -9.86
CA THR A 216 16.22 -9.13 -10.05
C THR A 216 14.92 -9.39 -10.82
N SER A 217 13.81 -9.50 -10.07
CA SER A 217 12.47 -9.23 -10.61
C SER A 217 12.48 -7.86 -11.29
N GLN A 218 11.97 -7.75 -12.50
CA GLN A 218 11.84 -6.47 -13.20
C GLN A 218 10.90 -5.58 -12.37
N ILE A 219 11.47 -4.64 -11.61
CA ILE A 219 10.73 -3.76 -10.71
C ILE A 219 9.92 -2.81 -11.60
N TYR A 220 8.59 -2.84 -11.49
CA TYR A 220 7.76 -1.83 -12.14
C TYR A 220 8.10 -0.47 -11.53
N SER A 221 8.69 0.41 -12.34
CA SER A 221 8.99 1.79 -11.97
C SER A 221 7.84 2.69 -12.40
N LEU A 222 7.35 3.52 -11.49
CA LEU A 222 6.38 4.57 -11.82
C LEU A 222 6.93 5.46 -12.94
N ASN A 223 6.11 5.66 -13.95
CA ASN A 223 6.42 6.40 -15.16
C ASN A 223 5.28 7.36 -15.51
N GLU A 224 5.35 8.02 -16.66
CA GLU A 224 4.33 8.96 -17.13
C GLU A 224 2.92 8.33 -17.19
N LYS A 225 2.81 7.04 -17.53
CA LYS A 225 1.52 6.33 -17.53
C LYS A 225 0.97 6.12 -16.13
N SER A 226 1.83 6.07 -15.11
CA SER A 226 1.40 6.04 -13.71
C SER A 226 0.81 7.38 -13.29
N ASP A 227 1.38 8.50 -13.74
CA ASP A 227 0.78 9.83 -13.51
C ASP A 227 -0.58 9.95 -14.22
N VAL A 228 -0.70 9.43 -15.45
CA VAL A 228 -1.99 9.39 -16.18
C VAL A 228 -3.05 8.60 -15.41
N TYR A 229 -2.69 7.50 -14.76
CA TYR A 229 -3.61 6.78 -13.89
C TYR A 229 -4.12 7.67 -12.75
N SER A 230 -3.22 8.35 -12.05
CA SER A 230 -3.60 9.28 -10.98
C SER A 230 -4.46 10.43 -11.49
N VAL A 231 -4.19 10.96 -12.68
CA VAL A 231 -5.04 11.95 -13.36
C VAL A 231 -6.44 11.38 -13.58
N GLY A 232 -6.59 10.15 -14.06
CA GLY A 232 -7.90 9.50 -14.21
C GLY A 232 -8.70 9.46 -12.89
N VAL A 233 -8.06 9.08 -11.79
CA VAL A 233 -8.69 9.06 -10.47
C VAL A 233 -9.07 10.47 -10.00
N LEU A 234 -8.21 11.47 -10.24
CA LEU A 234 -8.50 12.87 -9.94
C LEU A 234 -9.67 13.43 -10.77
N LEU A 235 -9.76 13.07 -12.06
CA LEU A 235 -10.87 13.46 -12.92
C LEU A 235 -12.19 12.89 -12.38
N TRP A 236 -12.18 11.62 -11.94
CA TRP A 236 -13.33 11.02 -11.27
C TRP A 236 -13.67 11.77 -9.96
N GLU A 237 -12.69 12.10 -9.13
CA GLU A 237 -12.93 12.89 -7.89
C GLU A 237 -13.51 14.27 -8.19
N ILE A 238 -13.07 14.97 -9.24
CA ILE A 238 -13.67 16.24 -9.69
C ILE A 238 -15.13 16.05 -10.12
N SER A 239 -15.48 14.90 -10.71
CA SER A 239 -16.87 14.60 -11.09
C SER A 239 -17.76 14.29 -9.89
N ASN A 240 -17.22 13.61 -8.87
CA ASN A 240 -17.94 13.08 -7.71
C ASN A 240 -17.97 14.03 -6.49
N GLY A 241 -16.93 14.85 -6.33
CA GLY A 241 -16.78 15.78 -5.20
C GLY A 241 -16.30 15.14 -3.89
N GLN A 242 -16.12 13.82 -3.87
CA GLN A 242 -15.64 13.06 -2.71
C GLN A 242 -14.38 12.25 -3.08
N PRO A 243 -13.49 11.97 -2.12
CA PRO A 243 -12.35 11.08 -2.36
C PRO A 243 -12.79 9.69 -2.86
N PRO A 244 -11.99 9.02 -3.70
CA PRO A 244 -12.28 7.69 -4.22
C PRO A 244 -12.35 6.64 -3.11
N PHE A 245 -13.33 5.75 -3.15
CA PHE A 245 -13.63 4.72 -2.15
C PHE A 245 -13.87 5.26 -0.74
N TYR A 246 -14.31 6.52 -0.63
CA TYR A 246 -14.53 7.16 0.67
C TYR A 246 -15.70 6.52 1.41
N VAL A 247 -15.43 6.05 2.63
CA VAL A 247 -16.43 5.62 3.61
C VAL A 247 -16.16 6.37 4.91
N GLU A 248 -17.19 7.02 5.44
CA GLU A 248 -17.07 7.85 6.65
C GLU A 248 -16.55 7.01 7.84
N GLY A 249 -15.43 7.44 8.43
CA GLY A 249 -14.81 6.76 9.56
C GLY A 249 -13.86 5.60 9.20
N GLU A 250 -13.70 5.27 7.91
CA GLU A 250 -12.79 4.22 7.45
C GLU A 250 -11.52 4.82 6.81
N GLN A 251 -10.38 4.15 7.03
CA GLN A 251 -9.14 4.45 6.34
C GLN A 251 -8.92 3.41 5.25
N TYR A 252 -8.35 3.83 4.12
CA TYR A 252 -7.94 2.88 3.08
C TYR A 252 -6.97 1.85 3.68
N ASP A 253 -7.03 0.62 3.23
CA ASP A 253 -6.17 -0.45 3.71
C ASP A 253 -5.55 -1.23 2.55
N VAL A 254 -4.70 -2.20 2.89
CA VAL A 254 -4.07 -3.06 1.88
C VAL A 254 -5.09 -3.92 1.14
N GLY A 255 -6.26 -4.20 1.74
CA GLY A 255 -7.36 -4.89 1.09
C GLY A 255 -7.84 -4.11 -0.13
N LEU A 256 -8.10 -2.82 0.04
CA LEU A 256 -8.47 -1.93 -1.06
C LEU A 256 -7.40 -1.90 -2.18
N ALA A 257 -6.11 -1.85 -1.82
CA ALA A 257 -5.04 -1.89 -2.82
C ALA A 257 -5.06 -3.19 -3.66
N LEU A 258 -5.34 -4.33 -3.02
CA LEU A 258 -5.46 -5.63 -3.70
C LEU A 258 -6.70 -5.71 -4.59
N GLU A 259 -7.83 -5.15 -4.13
CA GLU A 259 -9.06 -5.10 -4.91
C GLU A 259 -8.87 -4.22 -6.16
N ILE A 260 -8.24 -3.04 -6.02
CA ILE A 260 -7.91 -2.16 -7.15
C ILE A 260 -6.95 -2.86 -8.13
N LEU A 261 -5.96 -3.59 -7.62
CA LEU A 261 -5.08 -4.43 -8.43
C LEU A 261 -5.84 -5.52 -9.20
N GLN A 262 -6.90 -6.08 -8.61
CA GLN A 262 -7.78 -7.08 -9.23
C GLN A 262 -8.82 -6.47 -10.19
N GLY A 263 -8.82 -5.15 -10.36
CA GLY A 263 -9.69 -4.45 -11.29
C GLY A 263 -10.87 -3.73 -10.63
N LEU A 264 -10.94 -3.66 -9.30
CA LEU A 264 -11.90 -2.78 -8.63
C LEU A 264 -11.68 -1.34 -9.09
N ARG A 265 -12.74 -0.70 -9.54
CA ARG A 265 -12.79 0.71 -9.89
C ARG A 265 -14.04 1.32 -9.30
N GLU A 266 -14.02 2.63 -9.19
CA GLU A 266 -15.19 3.38 -8.77
C GLU A 266 -16.33 3.26 -9.78
N THR A 267 -17.55 3.42 -9.27
CA THR A 267 -18.74 3.43 -10.12
C THR A 267 -18.87 4.74 -10.89
N VAL A 268 -19.56 4.71 -12.02
CA VAL A 268 -19.83 5.93 -12.80
C VAL A 268 -20.75 6.85 -12.00
N VAL A 269 -20.33 8.10 -11.84
CA VAL A 269 -21.10 9.12 -11.12
C VAL A 269 -22.32 9.51 -11.98
N PRO A 270 -23.56 9.46 -11.44
CA PRO A 270 -24.75 9.89 -12.16
C PRO A 270 -24.61 11.32 -12.72
N ASP A 271 -25.24 11.58 -13.86
CA ASP A 271 -25.24 12.88 -14.54
C ASP A 271 -23.85 13.39 -14.99
N THR A 272 -22.86 12.50 -15.04
CA THR A 272 -21.55 12.79 -15.64
C THR A 272 -21.58 12.63 -17.15
N PRO A 273 -21.15 13.64 -17.94
CA PRO A 273 -21.10 13.56 -19.39
C PRO A 273 -20.32 12.35 -19.89
N GLU A 274 -20.87 11.63 -20.87
CA GLU A 274 -20.34 10.35 -21.35
C GLU A 274 -18.89 10.44 -21.82
N ASN A 275 -18.54 11.52 -22.52
CA ASN A 275 -17.18 11.79 -22.97
C ASN A 275 -16.20 11.98 -21.81
N TYR A 276 -16.63 12.60 -20.71
CA TYR A 276 -15.83 12.75 -19.50
C TYR A 276 -15.66 11.41 -18.77
N VAL A 277 -16.71 10.57 -18.74
CA VAL A 277 -16.60 9.18 -18.25
C VAL A 277 -15.59 8.39 -19.05
N GLU A 278 -15.67 8.47 -20.37
CA GLU A 278 -14.77 7.75 -21.26
C GLU A 278 -13.30 8.12 -21.03
N ILE A 279 -12.98 9.41 -20.85
CA ILE A 279 -11.58 9.81 -20.68
C ILE A 279 -11.01 9.37 -19.32
N TYR A 280 -11.71 9.58 -18.20
CA TYR A 280 -11.17 9.17 -16.90
C TYR A 280 -11.09 7.66 -16.78
N THR A 281 -12.00 6.92 -17.41
CA THR A 281 -11.97 5.45 -17.40
C THR A 281 -10.84 4.87 -18.23
N LYS A 282 -10.50 5.50 -19.36
CA LYS A 282 -9.29 5.16 -20.14
C LYS A 282 -8.01 5.46 -19.37
N CYS A 283 -7.98 6.57 -18.63
CA CYS A 283 -6.81 6.97 -17.83
C CYS A 283 -6.48 5.96 -16.73
N TRP A 284 -7.47 5.39 -16.03
CA TRP A 284 -7.23 4.48 -14.90
C TRP A 284 -7.22 2.98 -15.26
N ASP A 285 -6.99 2.65 -16.53
CA ASP A 285 -6.88 1.25 -16.99
C ASP A 285 -5.82 0.47 -16.18
N GLY A 286 -6.09 -0.80 -15.88
CA GLY A 286 -5.17 -1.64 -15.11
C GLY A 286 -3.85 -1.91 -15.83
N GLU A 287 -3.84 -1.82 -17.16
CA GLU A 287 -2.68 -1.99 -18.02
C GLU A 287 -2.17 -0.62 -18.50
N PRO A 288 -0.98 -0.14 -18.06
CA PRO A 288 -0.44 1.16 -18.43
C PRO A 288 -0.34 1.42 -19.94
N ASP A 289 -0.10 0.39 -20.73
CA ASP A 289 0.02 0.51 -22.19
C ASP A 289 -1.32 0.83 -22.87
N ASN A 290 -2.45 0.52 -22.22
CA ASN A 290 -3.79 0.85 -22.71
C ASN A 290 -4.20 2.29 -22.41
N ARG A 291 -3.52 2.95 -21.45
CA ARG A 291 -3.85 4.32 -21.05
C ARG A 291 -3.45 5.30 -22.15
N PRO A 292 -4.16 6.44 -22.32
CA PRO A 292 -3.68 7.52 -23.17
C PRO A 292 -2.34 8.09 -22.66
N ASN A 293 -1.63 8.86 -23.48
CA ASN A 293 -0.61 9.77 -22.95
C ASN A 293 -1.28 11.08 -22.46
N ILE A 294 -0.59 11.88 -21.66
CA ILE A 294 -1.20 13.07 -21.07
C ILE A 294 -1.64 14.10 -22.14
N TYR A 295 -0.93 14.21 -23.26
CA TYR A 295 -1.29 15.10 -24.36
C TYR A 295 -2.65 14.73 -24.97
N GLN A 296 -2.94 13.43 -25.15
CA GLN A 296 -4.24 12.95 -25.61
C GLN A 296 -5.36 13.27 -24.61
N VAL A 297 -5.07 13.29 -23.30
CA VAL A 297 -6.03 13.71 -22.26
C VAL A 297 -6.30 15.21 -22.37
N VAL A 298 -5.25 16.03 -22.57
CA VAL A 298 -5.38 17.48 -22.78
C VAL A 298 -6.22 17.78 -24.02
N ASP A 299 -5.92 17.17 -25.16
CA ASP A 299 -6.66 17.35 -26.42
C ASP A 299 -8.14 16.97 -26.25
N CYS A 300 -8.40 15.83 -25.61
CA CYS A 300 -9.76 15.37 -25.36
C CYS A 300 -10.53 16.37 -24.51
N LEU A 301 -9.96 16.84 -23.40
CA LEU A 301 -10.59 17.84 -22.53
C LEU A 301 -10.78 19.19 -23.23
N LYS A 302 -9.82 19.62 -24.06
CA LYS A 302 -9.92 20.84 -24.88
C LYS A 302 -11.09 20.77 -25.85
N GLU A 303 -11.31 19.62 -26.49
CA GLU A 303 -12.46 19.40 -27.37
C GLU A 303 -13.80 19.43 -26.63
N MET A 304 -13.86 18.94 -25.38
CA MET A 304 -15.09 19.02 -24.57
C MET A 304 -15.43 20.47 -24.24
N ILE A 305 -14.41 21.27 -23.89
CA ILE A 305 -14.54 22.69 -23.61
C ILE A 305 -14.93 23.48 -24.87
N ALA A 306 -14.39 23.12 -26.03
CA ALA A 306 -14.73 23.81 -27.28
C ALA A 306 -16.19 23.61 -27.73
N LYS A 307 -16.83 22.53 -27.27
CA LYS A 307 -18.25 22.22 -27.57
C LYS A 307 -19.23 22.93 -26.63
N THR A 308 -18.75 23.64 -25.60
CA THR A 308 -19.56 24.46 -24.69
C THR A 308 -19.44 25.93 -25.12
N ASP A 309 -20.53 26.48 -25.70
CA ASP A 309 -20.57 27.81 -26.34
C ASP A 309 -20.09 28.98 -25.45
N ALA A 310 -20.06 28.80 -24.12
CA ALA A 310 -19.65 29.81 -23.15
C ALA A 310 -18.12 29.95 -22.97
N ILE A 311 -17.30 28.94 -23.32
CA ILE A 311 -15.88 28.85 -22.89
C ILE A 311 -14.87 29.21 -24.01
N ALA A 312 -15.31 29.32 -25.26
CA ALA A 312 -14.42 29.64 -26.39
C ALA A 312 -13.60 30.94 -26.21
N ASN A 313 -14.12 31.92 -25.47
CA ASN A 313 -13.42 33.17 -25.14
C ASN A 313 -12.36 33.01 -24.03
N ILE A 314 -12.52 32.06 -23.11
CA ILE A 314 -11.54 31.77 -22.05
C ILE A 314 -10.33 31.04 -22.65
N LEU A 315 -10.56 30.11 -23.59
CA LEU A 315 -9.50 29.40 -24.31
C LEU A 315 -8.60 30.33 -25.14
N GLN A 316 -9.12 31.41 -25.74
CA GLN A 316 -8.29 32.41 -26.45
C GLN A 316 -7.31 33.17 -25.54
N SER A 317 -7.59 33.23 -24.23
CA SER A 317 -6.68 33.82 -23.23
C SER A 317 -5.62 32.82 -22.74
N LEU A 318 -5.98 31.54 -22.66
CA LEU A 318 -5.11 30.43 -22.24
C LEU A 318 -4.13 29.99 -23.35
N ASP A 319 -4.58 29.90 -24.61
CA ASP A 319 -3.73 29.53 -25.76
C ASP A 319 -2.64 30.58 -26.10
N LYS A 320 -2.82 31.84 -25.69
CA LYS A 320 -1.78 32.88 -25.85
C LYS A 320 -0.55 32.64 -24.98
N GLN A 321 -0.64 31.77 -23.98
CA GLN A 321 0.44 31.53 -23.01
C GLN A 321 1.39 30.40 -23.45
N GLU A 322 0.96 29.45 -24.29
CA GLU A 322 1.82 28.38 -24.81
C GLU A 322 2.92 28.87 -25.78
N PHE A 323 2.83 30.13 -26.27
CA PHE A 323 3.78 30.70 -27.24
C PHE A 323 4.47 32.00 -26.81
N SER A 324 4.70 32.21 -25.51
CA SER A 324 5.72 33.19 -25.09
C SER A 324 6.96 32.48 -24.57
N LYS A 325 7.86 32.09 -25.50
CA LYS A 325 9.29 32.04 -25.19
C LYS A 325 9.70 33.47 -24.81
N ALA A 326 9.58 33.79 -23.52
CA ALA A 326 10.01 35.05 -22.97
C ALA A 326 11.47 35.27 -23.41
N SER A 327 11.70 36.40 -24.06
CA SER A 327 13.01 36.85 -24.53
C SER A 327 14.02 36.77 -23.39
N LEU A 328 14.87 35.74 -23.41
CA LEU A 328 16.01 35.62 -22.52
C LEU A 328 16.92 36.83 -22.76
N SER A 329 16.99 37.73 -21.78
CA SER A 329 18.00 38.78 -21.78
C SER A 329 19.38 38.11 -21.79
N ILE A 330 20.37 38.78 -22.41
CA ILE A 330 21.73 38.25 -22.56
C ILE A 330 22.35 37.88 -21.19
N ASN A 331 21.92 38.52 -20.09
CA ASN A 331 22.32 38.21 -18.72
C ASN A 331 21.67 36.92 -18.17
N GLY A 332 20.49 36.54 -18.65
CA GLY A 332 19.82 35.30 -18.29
C GLY A 332 20.52 34.06 -18.84
N LEU A 333 21.11 34.15 -20.03
CA LEU A 333 21.80 33.03 -20.70
C LEU A 333 23.12 32.65 -20.01
N GLU A 334 23.82 33.64 -19.44
CA GLU A 334 25.07 33.45 -18.71
C GLU A 334 24.83 32.88 -17.31
N SER A 335 23.80 33.36 -16.61
CA SER A 335 23.28 32.76 -15.38
C SER A 335 22.80 31.32 -15.58
N GLN A 336 22.12 31.03 -16.70
CA GLN A 336 21.70 29.66 -17.07
C GLN A 336 22.90 28.74 -17.36
N ARG A 337 23.97 29.24 -17.98
CA ARG A 337 25.20 28.47 -18.26
C ARG A 337 26.01 28.18 -16.99
N GLU A 338 26.19 29.18 -16.13
CA GLU A 338 26.83 29.04 -14.82
C GLU A 338 26.09 28.03 -13.94
N LEU A 339 24.77 28.13 -13.90
CA LEU A 339 23.93 27.18 -13.21
C LEU A 339 23.94 25.79 -13.87
N SER A 340 23.94 25.69 -15.20
CA SER A 340 24.06 24.41 -15.89
C SER A 340 25.36 23.69 -15.50
N LYS A 341 26.46 24.44 -15.32
CA LYS A 341 27.71 23.91 -14.77
C LYS A 341 27.54 23.50 -13.30
N LEU A 342 26.85 24.30 -12.48
CA LEU A 342 26.54 23.98 -11.08
C LEU A 342 25.67 22.71 -10.94
N ILE A 343 24.71 22.50 -11.84
CA ILE A 343 23.85 21.32 -11.94
C ILE A 343 24.65 20.11 -12.45
N GLN A 344 25.51 20.30 -13.46
CA GLN A 344 26.40 19.24 -13.95
C GLN A 344 27.43 18.82 -12.89
N ASN A 345 27.93 19.75 -12.07
CA ASN A 345 28.81 19.45 -10.94
C ASN A 345 28.08 18.64 -9.87
N PHE A 346 26.82 18.96 -9.58
CA PHE A 346 25.95 18.15 -8.71
C PHE A 346 25.79 16.72 -9.26
N ASN A 347 25.58 16.55 -10.58
CA ASN A 347 25.44 15.22 -11.19
C ASN A 347 26.77 14.42 -11.21
N LYS A 348 27.92 15.11 -11.12
CA LYS A 348 29.28 14.54 -11.07
C LYS A 348 29.76 14.18 -9.66
N MET A 349 29.21 14.79 -8.60
CA MET A 349 29.46 14.39 -7.21
C MET A 349 28.93 12.96 -7.00
N ASN A 350 29.84 12.00 -6.83
CA ASN A 350 29.63 10.54 -6.74
C ASN A 350 28.14 10.10 -6.67
N THR A 351 27.51 10.05 -7.84
CA THR A 351 26.10 9.67 -8.04
C THR A 351 25.97 8.17 -8.31
N LYS A 352 26.92 7.33 -7.86
CA LYS A 352 26.60 5.91 -7.67
C LYS A 352 25.34 5.90 -6.83
N GLU A 353 24.26 5.37 -7.38
CA GLU A 353 23.02 5.14 -6.65
C GLU A 353 23.42 4.54 -5.33
N ILE A 354 23.31 5.35 -4.27
CA ILE A 354 23.48 4.84 -2.93
C ILE A 354 22.26 3.96 -2.81
N ASP A 355 22.52 2.65 -2.91
CA ASP A 355 21.60 1.62 -2.48
C ASP A 355 21.01 2.12 -1.15
N PRO A 356 19.68 2.37 -1.08
CA PRO A 356 19.07 2.93 0.12
C PRO A 356 19.39 2.12 1.37
N MET A 357 19.91 0.89 1.19
CA MET A 357 20.33 0.02 2.25
C MET A 357 21.62 0.40 3.01
N ILE A 358 22.57 1.14 2.44
CA ILE A 358 23.96 1.14 2.97
C ILE A 358 24.23 2.20 4.07
N VAL A 359 23.36 3.19 4.28
CA VAL A 359 23.63 4.32 5.21
C VAL A 359 23.06 4.11 6.64
N LEU A 360 22.38 3.01 6.93
CA LEU A 360 21.78 2.74 8.25
C LEU A 360 22.79 2.46 9.39
N SER A 361 24.09 2.34 9.11
CA SER A 361 25.02 1.75 10.09
C SER A 361 25.77 2.71 11.02
N LYS A 362 25.59 4.05 11.00
CA LYS A 362 26.33 4.94 11.92
C LYS A 362 25.54 6.17 12.43
N GLN A 363 24.88 5.98 13.58
CA GLN A 363 24.67 6.88 14.75
C GLN A 363 24.06 8.29 14.51
N GLU A 364 23.15 8.85 15.32
CA GLU A 364 22.98 8.76 16.78
C GLU A 364 21.51 8.64 17.23
N ASN A 365 21.36 7.96 18.37
CA ASN A 365 20.15 7.68 19.13
C ASN A 365 19.46 8.96 19.62
N ILE A 366 18.12 9.03 19.48
CA ILE A 366 17.15 9.47 20.51
C ILE A 366 15.68 9.42 19.98
N SER A 367 15.39 9.16 18.69
CA SER A 367 14.00 9.03 18.19
C SER A 367 13.54 7.64 17.69
N ALA A 368 14.42 6.63 17.61
CA ALA A 368 14.07 5.32 17.03
C ALA A 368 13.26 4.39 17.96
N GLU A 369 13.33 4.56 19.28
CA GLU A 369 12.68 3.64 20.23
C GLU A 369 11.14 3.76 20.24
N GLU A 370 10.60 4.97 20.11
CA GLU A 370 9.14 5.18 20.04
C GLU A 370 8.56 4.70 18.70
N ASP A 371 9.30 4.87 17.60
CA ASP A 371 8.89 4.45 16.25
C ASP A 371 8.80 2.92 16.13
N PHE A 372 9.75 2.17 16.71
CA PHE A 372 9.70 0.70 16.71
C PHE A 372 8.59 0.16 17.60
N SER A 373 8.35 0.76 18.77
CA SER A 373 7.29 0.31 19.66
C SER A 373 5.92 0.39 18.97
N ARG A 374 5.64 1.49 18.26
CA ARG A 374 4.39 1.63 17.50
C ARG A 374 4.29 0.60 16.37
N LEU A 375 5.38 0.39 15.63
CA LEU A 375 5.44 -0.63 14.57
C LEU A 375 5.16 -2.03 15.10
N ILE A 376 5.69 -2.38 16.28
CA ILE A 376 5.44 -3.68 16.91
C ILE A 376 3.95 -3.86 17.23
N ASP A 377 3.29 -2.82 17.75
CA ASP A 377 1.87 -2.87 18.08
C ASP A 377 0.99 -3.03 16.83
N GLU A 378 1.30 -2.30 15.76
CA GLU A 378 0.63 -2.43 14.47
C GLU A 378 0.73 -3.84 13.90
N ILE A 379 1.89 -4.48 14.03
CA ILE A 379 2.12 -5.82 13.49
C ILE A 379 1.41 -6.88 14.32
N ASN A 380 1.35 -6.70 15.63
CA ASN A 380 0.53 -7.54 16.49
C ASN A 380 -0.95 -7.47 16.08
N ASP A 381 -1.49 -6.27 15.85
CA ASP A 381 -2.86 -6.07 15.36
C ASP A 381 -3.07 -6.67 13.97
N PHE A 382 -2.10 -6.51 13.06
CA PHE A 382 -2.15 -7.10 11.73
C PHE A 382 -2.20 -8.64 11.77
N ILE A 383 -1.32 -9.27 12.57
CA ILE A 383 -1.32 -10.72 12.78
C ILE A 383 -2.65 -11.17 13.40
N TYR A 384 -3.16 -10.43 14.38
CA TYR A 384 -4.45 -10.70 15.03
C TYR A 384 -5.62 -10.67 14.03
N LYS A 385 -5.71 -9.63 13.19
CA LYS A 385 -6.77 -9.49 12.18
C LYS A 385 -6.72 -10.60 11.14
N LEU A 386 -5.54 -10.89 10.58
CA LEU A 386 -5.40 -11.92 9.54
C LEU A 386 -5.72 -13.33 10.07
N SER A 387 -5.26 -13.64 11.27
CA SER A 387 -5.54 -14.94 11.91
C SER A 387 -7.02 -15.09 12.26
N ASN A 388 -7.69 -14.02 12.72
CA ASN A 388 -9.13 -14.02 12.95
C ASN A 388 -9.94 -14.30 11.68
N LYS A 389 -9.54 -13.76 10.52
CA LYS A 389 -10.14 -14.08 9.22
C LYS A 389 -9.94 -15.55 8.79
N GLY A 390 -9.07 -16.30 9.47
CA GLY A 390 -8.79 -17.71 9.17
C GLY A 390 -7.69 -17.91 8.12
N ILE A 391 -6.83 -16.90 7.92
CA ILE A 391 -5.68 -17.01 7.00
C ILE A 391 -4.60 -17.91 7.61
N GLU A 392 -4.02 -18.79 6.78
CA GLU A 392 -2.95 -19.70 7.17
C GLU A 392 -1.69 -18.99 7.68
N TRP A 393 -1.07 -19.52 8.75
CA TRP A 393 0.11 -18.91 9.37
C TRP A 393 1.29 -18.73 8.42
N LYS A 394 1.45 -19.64 7.45
CA LYS A 394 2.48 -19.51 6.40
C LYS A 394 2.27 -18.27 5.52
N LEU A 395 1.02 -17.94 5.19
CA LEU A 395 0.67 -16.75 4.43
C LEU A 395 0.79 -15.49 5.30
N ILE A 396 0.38 -15.56 6.57
CA ILE A 396 0.58 -14.48 7.54
C ILE A 396 2.06 -14.16 7.68
N LYS A 397 2.94 -15.16 7.82
CA LYS A 397 4.41 -14.97 7.80
C LYS A 397 4.85 -14.19 6.55
N GLY A 398 4.40 -14.61 5.37
CA GLY A 398 4.72 -13.93 4.11
C GLY A 398 4.31 -12.46 4.12
N LYS A 399 3.07 -12.17 4.54
CA LYS A 399 2.52 -10.81 4.67
C LYS A 399 3.24 -9.96 5.71
N VAL A 400 3.64 -10.55 6.83
CA VAL A 400 4.44 -9.86 7.87
C VAL A 400 5.81 -9.49 7.34
N ILE A 401 6.48 -10.40 6.62
CA ILE A 401 7.77 -10.11 5.97
C ILE A 401 7.60 -9.01 4.92
N GLU A 402 6.55 -9.06 4.11
CA GLU A 402 6.22 -8.02 3.14
C GLU A 402 5.98 -6.67 3.81
N TYR A 403 5.23 -6.66 4.93
CA TYR A 403 5.00 -5.47 5.73
C TYR A 403 6.32 -4.82 6.14
N PHE A 404 7.26 -5.58 6.72
CA PHE A 404 8.59 -5.05 7.08
C PHE A 404 9.41 -4.55 5.89
N ASN A 405 9.36 -5.26 4.76
CA ASN A 405 10.06 -4.84 3.54
C ASN A 405 9.51 -3.53 2.98
N ASN A 406 8.22 -3.25 3.17
CA ASN A 406 7.60 -1.98 2.77
C ASN A 406 8.07 -0.79 3.62
N TYR A 407 8.62 -1.05 4.82
CA TYR A 407 9.22 -0.04 5.71
C TYR A 407 10.73 0.14 5.52
N ASN A 408 11.36 -0.51 4.53
CA ASN A 408 12.84 -0.55 4.39
C ASN A 408 13.56 -0.98 5.69
N THR A 409 12.85 -1.64 6.60
CA THR A 409 13.37 -2.04 7.90
C THR A 409 13.82 -3.49 7.81
N TYR A 410 15.10 -3.77 8.04
CA TYR A 410 15.56 -5.15 7.98
C TYR A 410 14.96 -5.94 9.12
N SER A 411 14.48 -7.14 8.80
CA SER A 411 14.09 -8.13 9.81
C SER A 411 15.16 -8.37 10.86
N GLU A 412 16.45 -8.17 10.53
CA GLU A 412 17.58 -8.28 11.48
C GLU A 412 17.65 -7.09 12.45
N GLU A 413 17.38 -5.86 12.01
CA GLU A 413 17.38 -4.67 12.87
C GLU A 413 16.24 -4.73 13.89
N ILE A 414 15.04 -5.10 13.43
CA ILE A 414 13.90 -5.32 14.33
C ILE A 414 14.17 -6.49 15.26
N TYR A 415 14.77 -7.58 14.77
CA TYR A 415 15.15 -8.71 15.63
C TYR A 415 16.11 -8.26 16.73
N ASN A 416 17.13 -7.47 16.40
CA ASN A 416 18.08 -6.93 17.36
C ASN A 416 17.39 -5.97 18.33
N TRP A 417 16.50 -5.11 17.85
CA TRP A 417 15.72 -4.21 18.71
C TRP A 417 14.84 -5.01 19.67
N LEU A 418 14.08 -5.99 19.18
CA LEU A 418 13.24 -6.89 19.98
C LEU A 418 14.06 -7.66 21.01
N SER A 419 15.30 -8.05 20.67
CA SER A 419 16.19 -8.74 21.60
C SER A 419 16.55 -7.89 22.83
N ASN A 420 16.64 -6.57 22.65
CA ASN A 420 17.03 -5.60 23.67
C ASN A 420 15.83 -4.89 24.33
N ASN A 421 14.63 -4.94 23.74
CA ASN A 421 13.45 -4.16 24.14
C ASN A 421 12.23 -5.05 24.43
N GLN A 422 12.38 -5.98 25.37
CA GLN A 422 11.33 -6.91 25.82
C GLN A 422 10.44 -6.31 26.92
N ASN A 423 10.05 -5.05 26.75
CA ASN A 423 9.37 -4.25 27.78
C ASN A 423 7.84 -4.33 27.71
N SER A 424 7.28 -4.85 26.60
CA SER A 424 5.83 -5.01 26.40
C SER A 424 5.48 -6.45 25.98
N PRO A 425 4.27 -6.94 26.28
CA PRO A 425 3.84 -8.26 25.86
C PRO A 425 3.85 -8.42 24.33
N ASN A 426 3.57 -7.34 23.60
CA ASN A 426 3.58 -7.30 22.14
C ASN A 426 5.01 -7.49 21.58
N SER A 427 6.02 -6.86 22.19
CA SER A 427 7.42 -7.03 21.77
C SER A 427 7.96 -8.40 22.15
N ILE A 428 7.64 -8.90 23.34
CA ILE A 428 8.00 -10.26 23.78
C ILE A 428 7.38 -11.31 22.84
N PHE A 429 6.09 -11.19 22.54
CA PHE A 429 5.40 -12.09 21.61
C PHE A 429 6.05 -12.07 20.23
N LEU A 430 6.26 -10.88 19.67
CA LEU A 430 6.77 -10.74 18.32
C LEU A 430 8.20 -11.27 18.22
N PHE A 431 9.01 -11.10 19.27
CA PHE A 431 10.32 -11.73 19.35
C PHE A 431 10.22 -13.26 19.33
N GLY A 432 9.27 -13.83 20.07
CA GLY A 432 8.96 -15.27 20.00
C GLY A 432 8.55 -15.70 18.60
N TYR A 433 7.69 -14.92 17.94
CA TYR A 433 7.21 -15.16 16.58
C TYR A 433 8.35 -15.17 15.56
N PHE A 434 9.32 -14.25 15.68
CA PHE A 434 10.48 -14.19 14.79
C PHE A 434 11.39 -15.42 14.96
N ASN A 435 11.68 -15.83 16.19
CA ASN A 435 12.47 -17.03 16.47
C ASN A 435 11.75 -18.31 16.02
N ARG A 436 10.41 -18.31 15.99
CA ARG A 436 9.59 -19.43 15.52
C ARG A 436 9.57 -19.55 14.00
N PHE A 437 9.48 -18.43 13.29
CA PHE A 437 9.28 -18.38 11.86
C PHE A 437 10.52 -17.97 11.07
N GLU A 438 11.71 -17.94 11.68
CA GLU A 438 12.98 -17.63 11.00
C GLU A 438 12.96 -16.24 10.33
N ILE A 439 12.44 -15.23 11.03
CA ILE A 439 12.41 -13.85 10.54
C ILE A 439 13.62 -13.12 11.16
N GLY A 440 14.62 -12.79 10.35
CA GLY A 440 15.84 -12.12 10.82
C GLY A 440 16.75 -12.97 11.71
N THR A 441 16.49 -14.28 11.85
CA THR A 441 17.27 -15.20 12.68
C THR A 441 17.05 -16.66 12.24
N SER A 442 17.84 -17.59 12.79
CA SER A 442 17.60 -19.04 12.67
C SER A 442 16.54 -19.52 13.65
N GLU A 443 15.82 -20.61 13.34
CA GLU A 443 14.76 -21.14 14.22
C GLU A 443 15.32 -21.50 15.61
N ASP A 444 14.70 -20.96 16.66
CA ASP A 444 14.92 -21.39 18.04
C ASP A 444 13.57 -21.67 18.71
N ARG A 445 13.18 -22.95 18.66
CA ARG A 445 11.90 -23.42 19.21
C ARG A 445 11.81 -23.27 20.72
N LYS A 446 12.92 -23.45 21.45
CA LYS A 446 12.91 -23.39 22.91
C LYS A 446 12.82 -21.95 23.39
N LYS A 447 13.58 -21.06 22.76
CA LYS A 447 13.52 -19.62 23.03
C LYS A 447 12.14 -19.03 22.66
N SER A 448 11.60 -19.36 21.49
CA SER A 448 10.26 -18.92 21.09
C SER A 448 9.18 -19.39 22.07
N PHE A 449 9.20 -20.66 22.49
CA PHE A 449 8.27 -21.16 23.51
C PHE A 449 8.34 -20.37 24.83
N ASN A 450 9.56 -20.13 25.34
CA ASN A 450 9.74 -19.36 26.58
C ASN A 450 9.24 -17.91 26.44
N LEU A 451 9.46 -17.27 25.29
CA LEU A 451 8.95 -15.93 25.00
C LEU A 451 7.41 -15.91 24.92
N PHE A 452 6.79 -16.91 24.28
CA PHE A 452 5.34 -17.02 24.27
C PHE A 452 4.77 -17.25 25.67
N ILE A 453 5.41 -18.06 26.52
CA ILE A 453 5.00 -18.21 27.92
C ILE A 453 5.04 -16.87 28.65
N ASN A 454 6.16 -16.13 28.55
CA ASN A 454 6.32 -14.82 29.20
C ASN A 454 5.24 -13.81 28.76
N ALA A 455 5.01 -13.67 27.45
CA ALA A 455 3.94 -12.79 26.95
C ALA A 455 2.53 -13.30 27.35
N SER A 456 2.34 -14.61 27.46
CA SER A 456 1.06 -15.21 27.85
C SER A 456 0.72 -15.03 29.34
N ASP A 457 1.73 -14.93 30.22
CA ASP A 457 1.56 -14.61 31.63
C ASP A 457 1.04 -13.19 31.83
N GLN A 458 1.28 -12.32 30.84
CA GLN A 458 0.70 -10.97 30.72
C GLN A 458 -0.60 -10.96 29.89
N ASP A 459 -1.24 -12.12 29.72
CA ASP A 459 -2.56 -12.26 29.11
C ASP A 459 -2.66 -11.92 27.60
N HIS A 460 -1.51 -11.88 26.89
CA HIS A 460 -1.44 -11.61 25.46
C HIS A 460 -2.09 -12.71 24.62
N ILE A 461 -3.09 -12.36 23.79
CA ILE A 461 -3.98 -13.31 23.10
C ILE A 461 -3.23 -14.20 22.11
N LEU A 462 -2.39 -13.61 21.25
CA LEU A 462 -1.62 -14.38 20.28
C LEU A 462 -0.58 -15.26 20.98
N ALA A 463 0.02 -14.80 22.08
CA ALA A 463 0.98 -15.61 22.82
C ALA A 463 0.29 -16.84 23.46
N LEU A 464 -0.88 -16.65 24.07
CA LEU A 464 -1.71 -17.75 24.58
C LEU A 464 -2.05 -18.77 23.49
N TYR A 465 -2.37 -18.31 22.27
CA TYR A 465 -2.58 -19.19 21.11
C TYR A 465 -1.31 -19.98 20.76
N PHE A 466 -0.17 -19.32 20.64
CA PHE A 466 1.08 -19.99 20.26
C PHE A 466 1.63 -20.92 21.36
N VAL A 467 1.34 -20.66 22.64
CA VAL A 467 1.63 -21.62 23.72
C VAL A 467 0.84 -22.92 23.53
N ALA A 468 -0.44 -22.83 23.16
CA ALA A 468 -1.24 -24.01 22.84
C ALA A 468 -0.69 -24.75 21.60
N ASP A 469 -0.33 -24.03 20.54
CA ASP A 469 0.33 -24.61 19.35
C ASP A 469 1.62 -25.35 19.70
N CYS A 470 2.45 -24.75 20.56
CA CYS A 470 3.66 -25.36 21.08
C CYS A 470 3.38 -26.67 21.82
N TYR A 471 2.35 -26.73 22.67
CA TYR A 471 1.95 -27.97 23.34
C TYR A 471 1.29 -29.00 22.42
N LEU A 472 0.66 -28.56 21.32
CA LEU A 472 0.05 -29.45 20.33
C LEU A 472 1.12 -30.20 19.54
N HIS A 473 2.12 -29.46 19.05
CA HIS A 473 3.13 -29.97 18.15
C HIS A 473 4.46 -30.32 18.82
N GLY A 474 4.69 -29.90 20.07
CA GLY A 474 5.94 -30.11 20.80
C GLY A 474 7.04 -29.14 20.40
N HIS A 475 6.69 -27.90 20.05
CA HIS A 475 7.67 -26.89 19.68
C HIS A 475 8.26 -26.23 20.91
N GLY A 476 9.52 -26.55 21.22
CA GLY A 476 10.24 -26.02 22.38
C GLY A 476 9.83 -26.65 23.72
N THR A 477 8.88 -27.59 23.69
CA THR A 477 8.28 -28.24 24.87
C THR A 477 7.81 -29.65 24.54
N THR A 478 7.37 -30.41 25.55
CA THR A 478 6.74 -31.72 25.34
C THR A 478 5.26 -31.58 25.02
N LYS A 479 4.73 -32.47 24.17
CA LYS A 479 3.31 -32.43 23.79
C LYS A 479 2.41 -32.63 25.00
N ASN A 480 1.38 -31.79 25.15
CA ASN A 480 0.44 -31.90 26.28
C ASN A 480 -0.98 -31.49 25.88
N LYS A 481 -1.81 -32.48 25.53
CA LYS A 481 -3.19 -32.26 25.09
C LYS A 481 -4.07 -31.54 26.12
N LYS A 482 -3.87 -31.77 27.43
CA LYS A 482 -4.64 -31.08 28.47
C LYS A 482 -4.34 -29.58 28.50
N LEU A 483 -3.07 -29.22 28.30
CA LEU A 483 -2.68 -27.81 28.21
C LEU A 483 -3.14 -27.16 26.90
N VAL A 484 -3.12 -27.89 25.77
CA VAL A 484 -3.71 -27.42 24.50
C VAL A 484 -5.14 -26.95 24.72
N PHE A 485 -6.00 -27.82 25.28
CA PHE A 485 -7.39 -27.48 25.58
C PHE A 485 -7.50 -26.26 26.48
N LYS A 486 -6.77 -26.26 27.60
CA LYS A 486 -6.81 -25.16 28.59
C LYS A 486 -6.45 -23.80 27.98
N TYR A 487 -5.41 -23.74 27.16
CA TYR A 487 -4.98 -22.48 26.54
C TYR A 487 -5.92 -22.06 25.41
N TYR A 488 -6.34 -22.96 24.52
CA TYR A 488 -7.32 -22.62 23.48
C TYR A 488 -8.68 -22.20 24.04
N GLU A 489 -9.14 -22.80 25.14
CA GLU A 489 -10.35 -22.37 25.85
C GLU A 489 -10.21 -20.93 26.36
N LYS A 490 -9.08 -20.60 27.01
CA LYS A 490 -8.77 -19.24 27.47
C LYS A 490 -8.77 -18.23 26.33
N VAL A 491 -8.20 -18.61 25.18
CA VAL A 491 -8.15 -17.75 23.97
C VAL A 491 -9.54 -17.57 23.34
N ALA A 492 -10.32 -18.65 23.21
CA ALA A 492 -11.67 -18.62 22.64
C ALA A 492 -12.61 -17.71 23.45
N ASN A 493 -12.47 -17.72 24.78
CA ASN A 493 -13.24 -16.88 25.70
C ASN A 493 -12.88 -15.38 25.61
N LYS A 494 -11.75 -15.01 24.99
CA LYS A 494 -11.37 -13.63 24.67
C LYS A 494 -11.90 -13.17 23.29
N ASN A 495 -12.89 -13.88 22.75
CA ASN A 495 -13.52 -13.62 21.45
C ASN A 495 -12.55 -13.62 20.24
N PHE A 496 -11.45 -14.36 20.34
CA PHE A 496 -10.54 -14.57 19.21
C PHE A 496 -11.07 -15.72 18.35
N ALA A 497 -11.51 -15.40 17.12
CA ALA A 497 -12.18 -16.34 16.22
C ALA A 497 -11.29 -17.54 15.86
N ARG A 498 -9.99 -17.33 15.69
CA ARG A 498 -9.04 -18.43 15.49
C ARG A 498 -8.98 -19.34 16.72
N GLY A 499 -9.03 -18.80 17.94
CA GLY A 499 -9.11 -19.61 19.16
C GLY A 499 -10.42 -20.39 19.28
N GLN A 500 -11.54 -19.78 18.88
CA GLN A 500 -12.84 -20.43 18.82
C GLN A 500 -12.86 -21.59 17.83
N LEU A 501 -12.20 -21.44 16.68
CA LEU A 501 -11.96 -22.55 15.75
C LEU A 501 -11.16 -23.68 16.43
N GLU A 502 -10.03 -23.39 17.07
CA GLU A 502 -9.19 -24.44 17.66
C GLU A 502 -9.87 -25.17 18.83
N ILE A 503 -10.68 -24.48 19.65
CA ILE A 503 -11.43 -25.16 20.72
C ILE A 503 -12.55 -26.04 20.14
N GLY A 504 -13.16 -25.64 19.02
CA GLY A 504 -14.07 -26.49 18.23
C GLY A 504 -13.37 -27.77 17.79
N TYR A 505 -12.16 -27.64 17.24
CA TYR A 505 -11.32 -28.77 16.85
C TYR A 505 -10.95 -29.68 18.02
N CYS A 506 -10.72 -29.12 19.21
CA CYS A 506 -10.45 -29.91 20.41
C CYS A 506 -11.65 -30.77 20.83
N TYR A 507 -12.86 -30.22 20.79
CA TYR A 507 -14.09 -30.98 21.05
C TYR A 507 -14.40 -32.02 19.97
N GLU A 508 -14.07 -31.72 18.72
CA GLU A 508 -14.27 -32.66 17.61
C GLU A 508 -13.35 -33.89 17.74
N ASN A 509 -12.08 -33.68 18.10
CA ASN A 509 -11.04 -34.70 18.07
C ASN A 509 -10.67 -35.26 19.47
N GLY A 510 -11.30 -34.77 20.53
CA GLY A 510 -11.01 -35.18 21.90
C GLY A 510 -9.60 -34.77 22.37
N LEU A 511 -9.14 -33.58 21.98
CA LEU A 511 -7.82 -33.08 22.37
C LEU A 511 -7.87 -32.45 23.75
N GLY A 512 -7.52 -33.24 24.78
CA GLY A 512 -7.47 -32.79 26.17
C GLY A 512 -8.83 -32.73 26.87
N ILE A 513 -9.89 -33.04 26.14
CA ILE A 513 -11.29 -33.08 26.57
C ILE A 513 -11.98 -34.29 25.90
N ASN A 514 -13.13 -34.71 26.40
CA ASN A 514 -13.93 -35.73 25.71
C ASN A 514 -14.55 -35.18 24.42
N ILE A 515 -14.75 -36.04 23.43
CA ILE A 515 -15.40 -35.68 22.17
C ILE A 515 -16.83 -35.20 22.46
N ASP A 516 -17.17 -34.04 21.91
CA ASP A 516 -18.52 -33.46 21.97
C ASP A 516 -18.77 -32.67 20.67
N LEU A 517 -19.32 -33.36 19.67
CA LEU A 517 -19.56 -32.75 18.35
C LEU A 517 -20.53 -31.57 18.42
N LYS A 518 -21.50 -31.57 19.34
CA LYS A 518 -22.43 -30.43 19.48
C LYS A 518 -21.70 -29.19 19.98
N LYS A 519 -20.78 -29.34 20.93
CA LYS A 519 -19.91 -28.24 21.36
C LYS A 519 -18.92 -27.82 20.28
N ALA A 520 -18.38 -28.76 19.51
CA ALA A 520 -17.52 -28.43 18.38
C ALA A 520 -18.23 -27.49 17.40
N ILE A 521 -19.45 -27.86 16.99
CA ILE A 521 -20.30 -27.05 16.11
C ILE A 521 -20.58 -25.68 16.72
N TYR A 522 -20.99 -25.62 17.99
CA TYR A 522 -21.24 -24.34 18.67
C TYR A 522 -20.05 -23.39 18.59
N TRP A 523 -18.82 -23.90 18.77
CA TRP A 523 -17.61 -23.09 18.68
C TRP A 523 -17.25 -22.71 17.24
N TYR A 524 -17.44 -23.62 16.29
CA TYR A 524 -17.30 -23.31 14.87
C TYR A 524 -18.30 -22.25 14.41
N GLU A 525 -19.57 -22.30 14.85
CA GLU A 525 -20.57 -21.26 14.56
C GLU A 525 -20.18 -19.91 15.16
N LYS A 526 -19.63 -19.88 16.37
CA LYS A 526 -19.08 -18.65 16.95
C LYS A 526 -17.92 -18.08 16.13
N ALA A 527 -16.96 -18.92 15.75
CA ALA A 527 -15.82 -18.50 14.93
C ALA A 527 -16.27 -17.99 13.54
N ALA A 528 -17.23 -18.67 12.92
CA ALA A 528 -17.82 -18.30 11.65
C ALA A 528 -18.56 -16.95 11.72
N ASN A 529 -19.36 -16.72 12.76
CA ASN A 529 -20.04 -15.44 12.99
C ASN A 529 -19.05 -14.28 13.21
N ASN A 530 -17.84 -14.58 13.68
CA ASN A 530 -16.73 -13.63 13.78
C ASN A 530 -15.87 -13.53 12.49
N GLY A 531 -16.35 -14.08 11.36
CA GLY A 531 -15.72 -13.95 10.04
C GLY A 531 -14.57 -14.91 9.76
N ASN A 532 -14.42 -16.00 10.52
CA ASN A 532 -13.35 -16.99 10.29
C ASN A 532 -13.71 -17.95 9.14
N MET A 533 -13.04 -17.80 8.00
CA MET A 533 -13.37 -18.56 6.78
C MET A 533 -13.07 -20.06 6.88
N MET A 534 -12.11 -20.45 7.73
CA MET A 534 -11.79 -21.85 8.02
C MET A 534 -12.89 -22.52 8.86
N ALA A 535 -13.48 -21.79 9.81
CA ALA A 535 -14.62 -22.29 10.58
C ALA A 535 -15.87 -22.45 9.70
N ILE A 536 -16.13 -21.50 8.80
CA ILE A 536 -17.22 -21.60 7.80
C ILE A 536 -17.02 -22.85 6.93
N HIS A 537 -15.81 -23.10 6.45
CA HIS A 537 -15.48 -24.33 5.73
C HIS A 537 -15.76 -25.59 6.57
N ASN A 538 -15.30 -25.65 7.82
CA ASN A 538 -15.53 -26.82 8.68
C ASN A 538 -17.03 -27.06 8.91
N LEU A 539 -17.81 -26.00 9.17
CA LEU A 539 -19.27 -26.11 9.27
C LEU A 539 -19.89 -26.67 8.00
N SER A 540 -19.42 -26.26 6.82
CA SER A 540 -19.94 -26.80 5.55
C SER A 540 -19.75 -28.32 5.47
N ILE A 541 -18.61 -28.85 5.92
CA ILE A 541 -18.35 -30.30 6.00
C ILE A 541 -19.28 -30.98 7.01
N HIS A 542 -19.53 -30.35 8.16
CA HIS A 542 -20.43 -30.91 9.17
C HIS A 542 -21.89 -30.98 8.70
N TYR A 543 -22.40 -29.92 8.05
CA TYR A 543 -23.74 -29.93 7.45
C TYR A 543 -23.83 -30.89 6.26
N LEU A 544 -22.75 -31.05 5.48
CA LEU A 544 -22.68 -32.04 4.41
C LEU A 544 -22.83 -33.48 4.93
N ASN A 545 -22.17 -33.80 6.03
CA ASN A 545 -22.10 -35.15 6.57
C ASN A 545 -23.15 -35.47 7.64
N GLY A 546 -23.75 -34.46 8.27
CA GLY A 546 -24.64 -34.62 9.44
C GLY A 546 -23.90 -34.95 10.74
N ASN A 547 -22.65 -34.49 10.88
CA ASN A 547 -21.81 -34.79 12.03
C ASN A 547 -22.00 -33.73 13.12
N GLY A 548 -22.75 -34.06 14.18
CA GLY A 548 -23.04 -33.14 15.29
C GLY A 548 -24.16 -32.12 15.00
N VAL A 549 -24.63 -32.07 13.74
CA VAL A 549 -25.77 -31.29 13.24
C VAL A 549 -26.64 -32.16 12.34
N GLU A 550 -27.88 -31.76 12.10
CA GLU A 550 -28.69 -32.37 11.05
C GLU A 550 -28.07 -32.10 9.67
N LYS A 551 -28.11 -33.12 8.81
CA LYS A 551 -27.56 -33.03 7.45
C LYS A 551 -28.38 -32.07 6.61
N ASP A 552 -27.74 -31.07 6.03
CA ASP A 552 -28.37 -30.05 5.20
C ASP A 552 -27.45 -29.68 4.04
N HIS A 553 -27.79 -30.15 2.84
CA HIS A 553 -27.01 -29.92 1.63
C HIS A 553 -27.08 -28.48 1.13
N ASN A 554 -28.20 -27.78 1.34
CA ASN A 554 -28.33 -26.38 0.92
C ASN A 554 -27.48 -25.50 1.83
N LYS A 555 -27.52 -25.74 3.14
CA LYS A 555 -26.68 -25.01 4.10
C LYS A 555 -25.21 -25.32 3.92
N ALA A 556 -24.85 -26.56 3.61
CA ALA A 556 -23.48 -26.92 3.25
C ALA A 556 -22.99 -26.12 2.04
N PHE A 557 -23.80 -26.08 0.96
CA PHE A 557 -23.48 -25.32 -0.25
C PHE A 557 -23.28 -23.82 0.02
N GLU A 558 -24.21 -23.18 0.74
CA GLU A 558 -24.11 -21.75 1.07
C GLU A 558 -22.88 -21.43 1.92
N LEU A 559 -22.56 -22.26 2.91
CA LEU A 559 -21.35 -22.09 3.72
C LEU A 559 -20.08 -22.30 2.89
N SER A 560 -20.03 -23.31 2.01
CA SER A 560 -18.90 -23.50 1.11
C SER A 560 -18.72 -22.31 0.17
N LYS A 561 -19.81 -21.74 -0.34
CA LYS A 561 -19.79 -20.53 -1.16
C LYS A 561 -19.24 -19.33 -0.39
N GLN A 562 -19.72 -19.07 0.82
CA GLN A 562 -19.21 -17.99 1.68
C GLN A 562 -17.71 -18.13 1.99
N SER A 563 -17.26 -19.36 2.33
CA SER A 563 -15.85 -19.63 2.58
C SER A 563 -14.98 -19.44 1.32
N ALA A 564 -15.50 -19.79 0.15
CA ALA A 564 -14.84 -19.60 -1.14
C ALA A 564 -14.73 -18.12 -1.53
N GLU A 565 -15.80 -17.33 -1.34
CA GLU A 565 -15.81 -15.88 -1.54
C GLU A 565 -14.82 -15.18 -0.59
N GLY A 566 -14.65 -15.70 0.63
CA GLY A 566 -13.61 -15.29 1.57
C GLY A 566 -12.19 -15.74 1.21
N GLY A 567 -12.00 -16.42 0.08
CA GLY A 567 -10.70 -16.84 -0.43
C GLY A 567 -10.05 -18.03 0.30
N HIS A 568 -10.79 -18.77 1.14
CA HIS A 568 -10.23 -19.92 1.84
C HIS A 568 -10.10 -21.12 0.89
N PRO A 569 -8.88 -21.68 0.67
CA PRO A 569 -8.68 -22.71 -0.36
C PRO A 569 -9.55 -23.96 -0.17
N GLY A 570 -9.72 -24.43 1.06
CA GLY A 570 -10.62 -25.56 1.33
C GLY A 570 -12.09 -25.25 1.04
N GLY A 571 -12.52 -23.98 1.23
CA GLY A 571 -13.87 -23.53 0.90
C GLY A 571 -14.10 -23.54 -0.61
N ILE A 572 -13.13 -23.04 -1.37
CA ILE A 572 -13.13 -23.08 -2.84
C ILE A 572 -13.20 -24.54 -3.32
N THR A 573 -12.39 -25.44 -2.75
CA THR A 573 -12.43 -26.87 -3.07
C THR A 573 -13.79 -27.49 -2.75
N MET A 574 -14.38 -27.19 -1.59
CA MET A 574 -15.68 -27.72 -1.21
C MET A 574 -16.81 -27.21 -2.11
N LEU A 575 -16.76 -25.94 -2.52
CA LEU A 575 -17.69 -25.40 -3.50
C LEU A 575 -17.55 -26.11 -4.85
N GLY A 576 -16.32 -26.37 -5.30
CA GLY A 576 -16.05 -27.18 -6.50
C GLY A 576 -16.66 -28.58 -6.39
N TYR A 577 -16.51 -29.23 -5.23
CA TYR A 577 -17.11 -30.54 -4.96
C TYR A 577 -18.63 -30.50 -4.97
N CYS A 578 -19.25 -29.42 -4.46
CA CYS A 578 -20.69 -29.26 -4.51
C CYS A 578 -21.22 -29.16 -5.95
N TYR A 579 -20.54 -28.42 -6.83
CA TYR A 579 -20.89 -28.37 -8.26
C TYR A 579 -20.61 -29.69 -8.98
N GLU A 580 -19.53 -30.40 -8.63
CA GLU A 580 -19.22 -31.71 -9.23
C GLU A 580 -20.30 -32.76 -8.90
N LYS A 581 -20.82 -32.75 -7.66
CA LYS A 581 -21.77 -33.77 -7.18
C LYS A 581 -23.23 -33.32 -7.15
N GLY A 582 -23.52 -32.04 -7.43
CA GLY A 582 -24.87 -31.48 -7.32
C GLY A 582 -25.38 -31.38 -5.88
N ILE A 583 -24.50 -31.04 -4.94
CA ILE A 583 -24.86 -30.88 -3.52
C ILE A 583 -25.37 -29.46 -3.30
N GLY A 584 -26.66 -29.32 -2.97
CA GLY A 584 -27.30 -28.01 -2.77
C GLY A 584 -27.40 -27.15 -4.04
N THR A 585 -26.99 -27.69 -5.18
CA THR A 585 -26.98 -27.03 -6.49
C THR A 585 -27.13 -28.06 -7.61
N LYS A 586 -27.24 -27.61 -8.87
CA LYS A 586 -27.18 -28.49 -10.04
C LYS A 586 -25.74 -28.87 -10.34
N ILE A 587 -25.54 -30.06 -10.94
CA ILE A 587 -24.22 -30.48 -11.41
C ILE A 587 -23.71 -29.51 -12.48
N ASP A 588 -22.47 -29.04 -12.30
CA ASP A 588 -21.75 -28.16 -13.23
C ASP A 588 -20.25 -28.50 -13.19
N GLU A 589 -19.83 -29.37 -14.09
CA GLU A 589 -18.45 -29.87 -14.14
C GLU A 589 -17.44 -28.80 -14.56
N LEU A 590 -17.85 -27.86 -15.43
CA LEU A 590 -16.98 -26.75 -15.86
C LEU A 590 -16.68 -25.82 -14.69
N LYS A 591 -17.72 -25.46 -13.92
CA LYS A 591 -17.55 -24.62 -12.74
C LYS A 591 -16.76 -25.32 -11.63
N ALA A 592 -16.96 -26.63 -11.45
CA ALA A 592 -16.13 -27.42 -10.55
C ALA A 592 -14.65 -27.39 -10.96
N PHE A 593 -14.37 -27.53 -12.27
CA PHE A 593 -13.02 -27.45 -12.82
C PHE A 593 -12.36 -26.09 -12.53
N GLU A 594 -13.05 -24.98 -12.79
CA GLU A 594 -12.54 -23.63 -12.52
C GLU A 594 -12.20 -23.42 -11.04
N LEU A 595 -13.07 -23.89 -10.14
CA LEU A 595 -12.88 -23.79 -8.69
C LEU A 595 -11.71 -24.65 -8.22
N TYR A 596 -11.62 -25.91 -8.66
CA TYR A 596 -10.47 -26.77 -8.33
C TYR A 596 -9.18 -26.20 -8.91
N GLN A 597 -9.19 -25.63 -10.11
CA GLN A 597 -8.03 -24.98 -10.69
C GLN A 597 -7.55 -23.78 -9.85
N ASN A 598 -8.47 -22.97 -9.35
CA ASN A 598 -8.18 -21.87 -8.44
C ASN A 598 -7.57 -22.37 -7.12
N ALA A 599 -8.25 -23.27 -6.42
CA ALA A 599 -7.76 -23.83 -5.14
C ALA A 599 -6.41 -24.57 -5.27
N ALA A 600 -6.20 -25.29 -6.38
CA ALA A 600 -4.95 -25.98 -6.66
C ALA A 600 -3.78 -25.01 -6.87
N ASN A 601 -4.02 -23.85 -7.50
CA ASN A 601 -3.06 -22.77 -7.64
C ASN A 601 -2.71 -22.09 -6.31
N LEU A 602 -3.66 -22.04 -5.37
CA LEU A 602 -3.43 -21.62 -3.99
C LEU A 602 -2.71 -22.68 -3.14
N GLY A 603 -2.46 -23.87 -3.71
CA GLY A 603 -1.70 -24.94 -3.08
C GLY A 603 -2.53 -26.01 -2.37
N GLU A 604 -3.86 -25.94 -2.42
CA GLU A 604 -4.74 -26.88 -1.71
C GLU A 604 -4.61 -28.29 -2.31
N MET A 605 -4.25 -29.24 -1.44
CA MET A 605 -3.81 -30.57 -1.84
C MET A 605 -4.94 -31.43 -2.43
N THR A 606 -6.16 -31.30 -1.89
CA THR A 606 -7.34 -32.05 -2.35
C THR A 606 -7.77 -31.60 -3.75
N ALA A 607 -7.78 -30.30 -4.01
CA ALA A 607 -8.06 -29.69 -5.30
C ALA A 607 -7.00 -30.05 -6.33
N GLN A 608 -5.73 -30.09 -5.96
CA GLN A 608 -4.68 -30.61 -6.85
C GLN A 608 -4.96 -32.07 -7.25
N CYS A 609 -5.43 -32.91 -6.32
CA CYS A 609 -5.83 -34.28 -6.66
C CYS A 609 -7.08 -34.30 -7.56
N ASN A 610 -8.12 -33.54 -7.22
CA ASN A 610 -9.38 -33.51 -7.97
C ASN A 610 -9.18 -32.97 -9.39
N LEU A 611 -8.35 -31.93 -9.54
CA LEU A 611 -7.96 -31.40 -10.84
C LEU A 611 -7.17 -32.42 -11.65
N GLY A 612 -6.30 -33.20 -11.00
CA GLY A 612 -5.63 -34.35 -11.63
C GLY A 612 -6.63 -35.39 -12.17
N ILE A 613 -7.66 -35.71 -11.38
CA ILE A 613 -8.75 -36.62 -11.79
C ILE A 613 -9.52 -36.06 -12.98
N MET A 614 -9.84 -34.76 -12.99
CA MET A 614 -10.57 -34.14 -14.11
C MET A 614 -9.78 -34.19 -15.42
N TYR A 615 -8.47 -33.90 -15.37
CA TYR A 615 -7.61 -34.03 -16.55
C TYR A 615 -7.40 -35.49 -16.98
N GLU A 616 -7.45 -36.44 -16.05
CA GLU A 616 -7.27 -37.86 -16.36
C GLU A 616 -8.49 -38.47 -17.06
N PHE A 617 -9.69 -38.16 -16.59
CA PHE A 617 -10.94 -38.76 -17.08
C PHE A 617 -11.75 -37.87 -18.02
N GLY A 618 -11.39 -36.59 -18.13
CA GLY A 618 -12.07 -35.63 -19.01
C GLY A 618 -13.40 -35.13 -18.45
N ASN A 619 -13.55 -35.05 -17.13
CA ASN A 619 -14.75 -34.54 -16.49
C ASN A 619 -14.70 -33.01 -16.54
N GLY A 620 -15.65 -32.35 -17.21
CA GLY A 620 -15.66 -30.90 -17.41
C GLY A 620 -14.52 -30.30 -18.26
N ILE A 621 -13.55 -31.09 -18.74
CA ILE A 621 -12.41 -30.62 -19.54
C ILE A 621 -11.92 -31.72 -20.48
N THR A 622 -11.14 -31.37 -21.51
CA THR A 622 -10.47 -32.36 -22.36
C THR A 622 -9.41 -33.13 -21.58
N ILE A 623 -9.30 -34.44 -21.83
CA ILE A 623 -8.27 -35.32 -21.25
C ILE A 623 -6.87 -34.79 -21.56
N ASP A 624 -6.02 -34.72 -20.54
CA ASP A 624 -4.62 -34.28 -20.61
C ASP A 624 -3.81 -35.01 -19.53
N ILE A 625 -3.25 -36.17 -19.89
CA ILE A 625 -2.54 -37.04 -18.94
C ILE A 625 -1.29 -36.37 -18.37
N ASP A 626 -0.59 -35.54 -19.14
CA ASP A 626 0.59 -34.82 -18.66
C ASP A 626 0.22 -33.81 -17.57
N LYS A 627 -0.89 -33.07 -17.75
CA LYS A 627 -1.42 -32.20 -16.69
C LYS A 627 -1.94 -32.99 -15.49
N ALA A 628 -2.58 -34.15 -15.70
CA ALA A 628 -2.99 -35.02 -14.61
C ALA A 628 -1.77 -35.44 -13.75
N ILE A 629 -0.71 -35.94 -14.38
CA ILE A 629 0.57 -36.30 -13.73
C ILE A 629 1.18 -35.08 -13.02
N HIS A 630 1.16 -33.90 -13.64
CA HIS A 630 1.66 -32.67 -13.04
C HIS A 630 0.98 -32.35 -11.70
N TRP A 631 -0.35 -32.40 -11.68
CA TRP A 631 -1.16 -32.09 -10.49
C TRP A 631 -1.08 -33.20 -9.43
N TYR A 632 -1.14 -34.47 -9.82
CA TYR A 632 -0.92 -35.58 -8.90
C TYR A 632 0.45 -35.53 -8.24
N ARG A 633 1.50 -35.17 -8.98
CA ARG A 633 2.85 -35.00 -8.42
C ARG A 633 2.90 -33.88 -7.38
N LYS A 634 2.20 -32.76 -7.60
CA LYS A 634 2.10 -31.67 -6.62
C LYS A 634 1.38 -32.14 -5.34
N ALA A 635 0.22 -32.78 -5.47
CA ALA A 635 -0.53 -33.29 -4.31
C ALA A 635 0.22 -34.41 -3.57
N SER A 636 0.88 -35.31 -4.31
CA SER A 636 1.70 -36.40 -3.78
C SER A 636 2.88 -35.90 -2.94
N LYS A 637 3.53 -34.81 -3.35
CA LYS A 637 4.62 -34.18 -2.57
C LYS A 637 4.13 -33.60 -1.24
N GLN A 638 2.85 -33.29 -1.14
CA GLN A 638 2.19 -32.82 0.09
C GLN A 638 1.64 -33.98 0.93
N GLY A 639 1.73 -35.23 0.44
CA GLY A 639 1.29 -36.43 1.16
C GLY A 639 -0.10 -36.96 0.79
N HIS A 640 -0.71 -36.49 -0.30
CA HIS A 640 -2.04 -36.96 -0.69
C HIS A 640 -2.00 -38.42 -1.19
N ILE A 641 -2.56 -39.34 -0.41
CA ILE A 641 -2.50 -40.79 -0.66
C ILE A 641 -3.15 -41.15 -2.01
N ASN A 642 -4.33 -40.62 -2.31
CA ASN A 642 -4.99 -40.94 -3.59
C ASN A 642 -4.17 -40.43 -4.78
N ALA A 643 -3.49 -39.29 -4.65
CA ALA A 643 -2.66 -38.75 -5.73
C ALA A 643 -1.38 -39.58 -5.93
N GLN A 644 -0.78 -40.08 -4.84
CA GLN A 644 0.34 -41.04 -4.89
C GLN A 644 -0.07 -42.30 -5.66
N ASN A 645 -1.21 -42.89 -5.29
CA ASN A 645 -1.73 -44.09 -5.94
C ASN A 645 -2.02 -43.86 -7.43
N ARG A 646 -2.66 -42.74 -7.80
CA ARG A 646 -2.90 -42.41 -9.22
C ARG A 646 -1.60 -42.18 -9.98
N LEU A 647 -0.64 -41.48 -9.38
CA LEU A 647 0.67 -41.23 -9.99
C LEU A 647 1.43 -42.53 -10.26
N GLU A 648 1.42 -43.49 -9.33
CA GLU A 648 2.05 -44.81 -9.52
C GLU A 648 1.40 -45.62 -10.64
N ILE A 649 0.09 -45.49 -10.84
CA ILE A 649 -0.63 -46.15 -11.94
C ILE A 649 -0.24 -45.50 -13.27
N LEU A 650 -0.30 -44.17 -13.36
CA LEU A 650 -0.02 -43.43 -14.59
C LEU A 650 1.45 -43.48 -15.02
N GLN A 651 2.39 -43.74 -14.10
CA GLN A 651 3.80 -43.92 -14.42
C GLN A 651 4.16 -45.33 -14.92
N LYS A 652 3.21 -46.28 -14.87
CA LYS A 652 3.38 -47.66 -15.35
C LYS A 652 2.74 -47.91 -16.72
N LEU A 653 1.94 -46.94 -17.21
CA LEU A 653 1.37 -46.90 -18.56
C LEU A 653 2.36 -46.20 -19.50
#